data_AF-A0A6C0I2L6-F1
#
_entry.id   AF-A0A6C0I2L6-F1
#
_cell.length_a   1.000
_cell.length_b   1.000
_cell.length_c   1.000
_cell.angle_alpha   90.00
_cell.angle_beta   90.00
_cell.angle_gamma   90.00
#
_symmetry.space_group_name_H-M   'P 1'
#
loop_
_entity.id
_entity.type
_entity.pdbx_description
1 polymer ?
#
loop_
_entity_poly.entity_id
_entity_poly.type
_entity_poly.pdbx_seq_one_letter_code
_entity_poly.pdbx_strand_id
1 'polypeptide(L)'
;MAKGTKSNLNEAVYYNLSNKMEPEDIDFAATVFEDMVLFDKKVDLAIGRPKHTFQRHGILFFPLYLVVNDAVVAKIAVFEIKNEDLVSVMDDDEEEIIDINKKTANILPIITKQQLEILLKLPSSNGSGKKIIDSKEKIIDSEEEDEDEDGDEDGDEDGDEDEVGVLQVKPSKQISKDIFVDNDATAPPPILEEETEEDSKRFRDEYIEDDSNPWVAKFMKNNNYAIHEVEANGDCFFAVIRDAFKSIGKDTTVAKLRTLLSGLADEDLYRHYRDLFLMFNGNIEQLKSEIKELEKTFTELKKRINNKTISKEEKIQLVELAKTYKAQYEDLQEQIHTTKINMGDVKWMKSIDSLSALQRYMLNSSYWIDSWGINQLERILNIKMIILSEQAFLYGDLDAVPELNRAQVLQCGGVDEEAQKKGNSTPDFYIMTTYSGNHYRLITYSRNKLFVFSELPYSVKVLVINKCMEKNAGAFNLIKDFQDLKVRLGVENDSDSDSGSVDSAADLFDKDVVFTFYENSSKAPKPGKGSGETIAQKFSGDFTKLQAIDNWRRKLDDTWCAPFTLDDHRWNSAEHYLLGSQYKKGFPDFYLQFSLDSESEISKDNKTARIAASETGKTKEGRILRDKKVVKDADYFELGPKQRSVEERRLAIEAKFEQNLDLKHLLQQTKMAKLMHFVRGLPPVADLILMKVRKSVT
;
A
#
# COMPACT_ATOMS: atom_id res chain seq x y z
N MET A 1 2.24 34.32 15.10
CA MET A 1 3.55 34.36 15.78
C MET A 1 3.95 32.92 16.08
N ALA A 2 5.16 32.51 15.71
CA ALA A 2 5.57 31.12 15.52
C ALA A 2 5.33 30.23 16.77
N LYS A 3 4.52 29.18 16.64
CA LYS A 3 4.22 28.20 17.69
C LYS A 3 5.16 26.97 17.65
N GLY A 4 6.39 27.14 17.19
CA GLY A 4 7.31 26.01 16.98
C GLY A 4 8.78 26.39 16.97
N THR A 5 9.65 25.43 17.25
CA THR A 5 11.11 25.57 17.12
C THR A 5 11.47 25.59 15.64
N LYS A 6 12.13 26.65 15.18
CA LYS A 6 12.58 26.79 13.79
C LYS A 6 13.70 25.78 13.49
N SER A 7 13.66 25.14 12.33
CA SER A 7 14.73 24.28 11.82
C SER A 7 16.02 25.08 11.51
N ASN A 8 17.18 24.47 11.75
CA ASN A 8 18.49 24.96 11.32
C ASN A 8 18.77 24.62 9.84
N LEU A 9 18.13 23.59 9.30
CA LEU A 9 18.33 23.11 7.94
C LEU A 9 17.42 23.80 6.90
N ASN A 10 16.23 24.27 7.29
CA ASN A 10 15.31 24.96 6.38
C ASN A 10 14.42 25.99 7.09
N GLU A 11 14.45 27.25 6.64
CA GLU A 11 13.74 28.35 7.29
C GLU A 11 12.20 28.25 7.26
N ALA A 12 11.64 27.43 6.37
CA ALA A 12 10.19 27.20 6.26
C ALA A 12 9.68 26.12 7.24
N VAL A 13 10.57 25.40 7.92
CA VAL A 13 10.21 24.27 8.80
C VAL A 13 10.19 24.70 10.27
N TYR A 14 9.10 24.36 10.96
CA TYR A 14 8.89 24.59 12.38
C TYR A 14 8.42 23.31 13.07
N TYR A 15 9.11 22.90 14.13
CA TYR A 15 8.77 21.74 14.95
C TYR A 15 7.75 22.09 16.03
N ASN A 16 6.78 21.21 16.26
CA ASN A 16 5.78 21.38 17.32
C ASN A 16 6.44 21.30 18.71
N LEU A 17 6.07 22.20 19.63
CA LEU A 17 6.54 22.26 21.03
C LEU A 17 5.86 21.23 21.95
N SER A 18 5.29 20.15 21.41
CA SER A 18 4.63 19.12 22.21
C SER A 18 5.67 18.28 22.95
N ASN A 19 5.48 18.13 24.26
CA ASN A 19 6.31 17.29 25.13
C ASN A 19 5.80 15.84 25.24
N LYS A 20 4.70 15.49 24.54
CA LYS A 20 4.12 14.15 24.54
C LYS A 20 4.99 13.18 23.74
N MET A 21 5.01 11.93 24.17
CA MET A 21 5.57 10.84 23.36
C MET A 21 4.76 10.68 22.08
N GLU A 22 5.43 10.36 20.99
CA GLU A 22 4.74 10.05 19.74
C GLU A 22 4.16 8.64 19.88
N PRO A 23 2.92 8.38 19.43
CA PRO A 23 2.29 7.06 19.61
C PRO A 23 3.10 5.89 19.05
N GLU A 24 3.85 6.12 17.97
CA GLU A 24 4.70 5.13 17.31
C GLU A 24 6.00 4.81 18.06
N ASP A 25 6.35 5.65 19.03
CA ASP A 25 7.57 5.53 19.84
C ASP A 25 7.28 4.93 21.23
N ILE A 26 6.00 4.64 21.54
CA ILE A 26 5.60 3.87 22.72
C ILE A 26 5.99 2.40 22.51
N ASP A 27 6.62 1.79 23.52
CA ASP A 27 7.15 0.41 23.50
C ASP A 27 8.20 0.14 22.41
N PHE A 28 8.77 1.19 21.82
CA PHE A 28 9.89 1.09 20.90
C PHE A 28 11.21 0.93 21.67
N ALA A 29 11.98 -0.11 21.33
CA ALA A 29 13.34 -0.27 21.83
C ALA A 29 14.25 0.80 21.20
N ALA A 30 14.66 1.78 22.00
CA ALA A 30 15.45 2.92 21.58
C ALA A 30 16.87 2.89 22.15
N THR A 31 17.82 3.40 21.37
CA THR A 31 19.18 3.69 21.87
C THR A 31 19.16 4.90 22.79
N VAL A 32 19.82 4.77 23.94
CA VAL A 32 20.00 5.86 24.91
C VAL A 32 21.40 6.45 24.76
N PHE A 33 21.46 7.77 24.62
CA PHE A 33 22.68 8.55 24.57
C PHE A 33 22.89 9.22 25.92
N GLU A 34 23.88 8.76 26.66
CA GLU A 34 24.19 9.24 28.00
C GLU A 34 24.98 10.56 27.96
N ASP A 35 24.85 11.36 29.02
CA ASP A 35 25.72 12.52 29.29
C ASP A 35 25.68 13.65 28.23
N MET A 36 24.60 13.72 27.44
CA MET A 36 24.38 14.73 26.41
C MET A 36 24.20 16.12 27.03
N VAL A 37 24.82 17.16 26.43
CA VAL A 37 24.75 18.53 26.98
C VAL A 37 23.61 19.33 26.33
N LEU A 38 22.59 19.66 27.12
CA LEU A 38 21.47 20.53 26.72
C LEU A 38 21.31 21.67 27.75
N PHE A 39 21.31 22.93 27.32
CA PHE A 39 21.20 24.11 28.21
C PHE A 39 22.20 24.14 29.40
N ASP A 40 23.44 23.71 29.16
CA ASP A 40 24.50 23.57 30.18
C ASP A 40 24.22 22.51 31.26
N LYS A 41 23.34 21.54 30.96
CA LYS A 41 23.03 20.38 31.80
C LYS A 41 23.33 19.09 31.06
N LYS A 42 23.86 18.11 31.77
CA LYS A 42 24.01 16.73 31.29
C LYS A 42 22.67 16.02 31.43
N VAL A 43 22.22 15.36 30.36
CA VAL A 43 20.95 14.64 30.28
C VAL A 43 21.13 13.38 29.45
N ASP A 44 20.33 12.36 29.74
CA ASP A 44 20.30 11.14 28.95
C ASP A 44 19.12 11.21 27.96
N LEU A 45 19.36 10.85 26.71
CA LEU A 45 18.39 11.02 25.62
C LEU A 45 18.12 9.70 24.91
N ALA A 46 16.86 9.28 24.86
CA ALA A 46 16.42 8.19 23.99
C ALA A 46 15.99 8.74 22.62
N ILE A 47 16.44 8.09 21.53
CA ILE A 47 16.05 8.47 20.17
C ILE A 47 14.78 7.75 19.71
N GLY A 48 13.80 8.50 19.21
CA GLY A 48 12.59 7.97 18.58
C GLY A 48 12.76 7.61 17.12
N ARG A 49 11.72 7.09 16.49
CA ARG A 49 11.71 6.71 15.08
C ARG A 49 11.83 7.92 14.15
N PRO A 50 12.39 7.72 12.93
CA PRO A 50 12.45 8.77 11.92
C PRO A 50 11.06 9.25 11.52
N LYS A 51 10.90 10.56 11.40
CA LYS A 51 9.68 11.24 10.96
C LYS A 51 9.91 11.90 9.62
N HIS A 52 9.05 11.55 8.66
CA HIS A 52 9.13 12.01 7.27
C HIS A 52 8.26 13.24 6.99
N THR A 53 7.70 13.88 8.02
CA THR A 53 6.76 15.00 7.89
C THR A 53 7.29 16.15 7.03
N PHE A 54 8.61 16.39 7.06
CA PHE A 54 9.27 17.46 6.30
C PHE A 54 10.13 16.96 5.14
N GLN A 55 9.88 15.74 4.65
CA GLN A 55 10.65 15.15 3.55
C GLN A 55 10.59 15.99 2.26
N ARG A 56 9.48 16.71 2.01
CA ARG A 56 9.36 17.68 0.90
C ARG A 56 10.35 18.84 0.98
N HIS A 57 10.84 19.15 2.18
CA HIS A 57 11.89 20.14 2.43
C HIS A 57 13.29 19.50 2.50
N GLY A 58 13.41 18.21 2.16
CA GLY A 58 14.66 17.47 2.21
C GLY A 58 15.13 17.09 3.61
N ILE A 59 14.26 17.23 4.62
CA ILE A 59 14.60 17.02 6.03
C ILE A 59 13.95 15.73 6.56
N LEU A 60 14.76 14.94 7.25
CA LEU A 60 14.35 13.85 8.12
C LEU A 60 14.62 14.29 9.56
N PHE A 61 13.73 13.96 10.50
CA PHE A 61 13.98 14.27 11.90
C PHE A 61 13.58 13.13 12.84
N PHE A 62 14.18 13.12 14.03
CA PHE A 62 13.97 12.11 15.07
C PHE A 62 13.56 12.83 16.37
N PRO A 63 12.45 12.44 17.01
CA PRO A 63 12.13 12.88 18.36
C PRO A 63 13.22 12.44 19.36
N LEU A 64 13.57 13.29 20.31
CA LEU A 64 14.47 12.95 21.41
C LEU A 64 13.74 13.09 22.74
N TYR A 65 13.79 12.02 23.52
CA TYR A 65 13.09 11.90 24.80
C TYR A 65 14.07 11.94 25.96
N LEU A 66 13.73 12.68 27.02
CA LEU A 66 14.50 12.73 28.25
C LEU A 66 14.33 11.42 29.02
N VAL A 67 15.45 10.81 29.41
CA VAL A 67 15.50 9.67 30.32
C VAL A 67 15.96 10.15 31.69
N VAL A 68 15.23 9.80 32.75
CA VAL A 68 15.59 10.07 34.14
C VAL A 68 15.33 8.80 34.95
N ASN A 69 16.34 8.28 35.64
CA ASN A 69 16.24 7.05 36.45
C ASN A 69 15.64 5.87 35.67
N ASP A 70 16.19 5.59 34.48
CA ASP A 70 15.77 4.53 33.56
C ASP A 70 14.32 4.63 33.03
N ALA A 71 13.65 5.76 33.24
CA ALA A 71 12.31 6.02 32.73
C ALA A 71 12.29 7.17 31.71
N VAL A 72 11.53 6.99 30.62
CA VAL A 72 11.29 8.05 29.63
C VAL A 72 10.26 9.04 30.16
N VAL A 73 10.67 10.30 30.34
CA VAL A 73 9.86 11.33 31.00
C VAL A 73 9.04 12.16 30.00
N ALA A 74 9.69 12.71 28.97
CA ALA A 74 9.05 13.62 28.03
C ALA A 74 9.86 13.79 26.74
N LYS A 75 9.20 14.20 25.65
CA LYS A 75 9.87 14.67 24.43
C LYS A 75 10.45 16.06 24.68
N ILE A 76 11.76 16.22 24.55
CA ILE A 76 12.44 17.49 24.90
C ILE A 76 13.23 18.12 23.76
N ALA A 77 13.58 17.35 22.73
CA ALA A 77 14.30 17.85 21.57
C ALA A 77 13.93 17.09 20.29
N VAL A 78 14.46 17.59 19.17
CA VAL A 78 14.40 16.96 17.86
C VAL A 78 15.82 16.93 17.28
N PHE A 79 16.22 15.81 16.71
CA PHE A 79 17.43 15.68 15.91
C PHE A 79 17.07 15.75 14.43
N GLU A 80 17.59 16.72 13.68
CA GLU A 80 17.27 16.88 12.25
C GLU A 80 18.47 16.61 11.33
N ILE A 81 18.24 16.00 10.19
CA ILE A 81 19.25 15.77 9.16
C ILE A 81 18.67 15.98 7.77
N LYS A 82 19.54 16.20 6.79
CA LYS A 82 19.12 16.08 5.39
C LYS A 82 18.90 14.61 5.05
N ASN A 83 17.98 14.32 4.13
CA ASN A 83 17.72 12.94 3.70
C ASN A 83 18.99 12.22 3.18
N GLU A 84 19.85 12.95 2.47
CA GLU A 84 21.11 12.43 1.93
C GLU A 84 22.17 12.12 3.00
N ASP A 85 22.01 12.68 4.20
CA ASP A 85 22.95 12.56 5.31
C ASP A 85 22.65 11.37 6.23
N LEU A 86 21.56 10.63 6.00
CA LEU A 86 21.15 9.52 6.87
C LEU A 86 22.27 8.50 7.07
N VAL A 87 22.97 8.13 5.99
CA VAL A 87 24.09 7.19 6.03
C VAL A 87 25.28 7.72 6.83
N SER A 88 25.48 9.05 6.84
CA SER A 88 26.60 9.67 7.56
C SER A 88 26.42 9.71 9.08
N VAL A 89 25.20 9.48 9.57
CA VAL A 89 24.86 9.52 11.00
C VAL A 89 24.46 8.14 11.55
N MET A 90 24.56 7.08 10.75
CA MET A 90 24.45 5.70 11.23
C MET A 90 25.68 5.35 12.07
N ASP A 91 25.50 4.54 13.10
CA ASP A 91 26.59 4.03 13.93
C ASP A 91 27.57 3.18 13.09
N ASP A 92 28.86 3.25 13.41
CA ASP A 92 29.91 2.60 12.60
C ASP A 92 29.97 1.08 12.84
N ASP A 93 29.50 0.61 14.00
CA ASP A 93 29.51 -0.80 14.41
C ASP A 93 28.10 -1.43 14.34
N GLU A 94 27.05 -0.61 14.49
CA GLU A 94 25.65 -1.02 14.42
C GLU A 94 24.85 -0.17 13.43
N GLU A 95 24.98 -0.45 12.12
CA GLU A 95 24.39 0.33 11.03
C GLU A 95 22.87 0.64 11.18
N GLU A 96 22.10 -0.13 11.95
CA GLU A 96 20.67 0.15 12.20
C GLU A 96 20.41 1.24 13.26
N ILE A 97 21.45 1.69 13.97
CA ILE A 97 21.39 2.71 15.01
C ILE A 97 21.86 4.05 14.45
N ILE A 98 21.15 5.13 14.81
CA ILE A 98 21.55 6.50 14.47
C ILE A 98 22.40 7.06 15.60
N ASP A 99 23.67 7.36 15.34
CA ASP A 99 24.57 8.03 16.29
C ASP A 99 24.43 9.55 16.19
N ILE A 100 23.64 10.12 17.12
CA ILE A 100 23.40 11.56 17.20
C ILE A 100 24.66 12.35 17.58
N ASN A 101 25.71 11.70 18.13
CA ASN A 101 26.97 12.37 18.48
C ASN A 101 27.73 12.85 17.24
N LYS A 102 27.51 12.22 16.08
CA LYS A 102 28.15 12.62 14.82
C LYS A 102 27.70 14.01 14.35
N LYS A 103 26.53 14.49 14.78
CA LYS A 103 25.98 15.82 14.41
C LYS A 103 25.23 16.51 15.57
N THR A 104 25.86 16.64 16.74
CA THR A 104 25.23 17.28 17.92
C THR A 104 24.67 18.68 17.69
N ALA A 105 25.22 19.46 16.74
CA ALA A 105 24.72 20.79 16.36
C ALA A 105 23.31 20.78 15.73
N ASN A 106 22.82 19.60 15.32
CA ASN A 106 21.50 19.41 14.74
C ASN A 106 20.44 18.98 15.77
N ILE A 107 20.80 18.95 17.05
CA ILE A 107 19.86 18.74 18.15
C ILE A 107 19.20 20.08 18.49
N LEU A 108 17.89 20.13 18.29
CA LEU A 108 17.06 21.30 18.50
C LEU A 108 16.16 21.10 19.72
N PRO A 109 16.39 21.82 20.83
CA PRO A 109 15.47 21.81 21.96
C PRO A 109 14.09 22.32 21.55
N ILE A 110 13.03 21.59 21.95
CA ILE A 110 11.63 22.03 21.80
C ILE A 110 11.03 22.51 23.13
N ILE A 111 11.84 22.51 24.19
CA ILE A 111 11.51 23.02 25.52
C ILE A 111 12.47 24.14 25.92
N THR A 112 12.14 24.87 26.99
CA THR A 112 12.98 25.90 27.59
C THR A 112 13.88 25.34 28.70
N LYS A 113 14.95 26.07 29.04
CA LYS A 113 15.84 25.73 30.17
C LYS A 113 15.06 25.55 31.49
N GLN A 114 14.07 26.41 31.75
CA GLN A 114 13.20 26.30 32.94
C GLN A 114 12.37 25.01 32.95
N GLN A 115 11.81 24.60 31.80
CA GLN A 115 11.06 23.34 31.68
C GLN A 115 11.98 22.13 31.90
N LEU A 116 13.21 22.17 31.38
CA LEU A 116 14.18 21.10 31.61
C LEU A 116 14.52 20.97 33.10
N GLU A 117 14.76 22.09 33.79
CA GLU A 117 15.05 22.09 35.22
C GLU A 117 13.89 21.57 36.08
N ILE A 118 12.64 21.75 35.64
CA ILE A 118 11.47 21.16 36.30
C ILE A 118 11.45 19.65 36.10
N LEU A 119 11.64 19.19 34.85
CA LEU A 119 11.62 17.76 34.51
C LEU A 119 12.71 16.97 35.25
N LEU A 120 13.91 17.56 35.42
CA LEU A 120 15.02 16.95 36.15
C LEU A 120 14.82 16.90 37.68
N LYS A 121 13.83 17.60 38.23
CA LYS A 121 13.53 17.65 39.68
C LYS A 121 12.34 16.76 40.07
N LEU A 122 11.67 16.11 39.11
CA LEU A 122 10.53 15.23 39.40
C LEU A 122 11.02 13.94 40.07
N PRO A 123 10.46 13.53 41.22
CA PRO A 123 10.80 12.28 41.88
C PRO A 123 10.24 11.08 41.09
N SER A 124 11.02 9.99 41.03
CA SER A 124 10.66 8.74 40.31
C SER A 124 9.34 8.15 40.80
N SER A 125 8.33 8.10 39.93
CA SER A 125 7.18 7.19 40.10
C SER A 125 7.44 5.92 39.29
N ASN A 126 7.89 4.86 39.97
CA ASN A 126 7.82 3.51 39.43
C ASN A 126 6.35 3.04 39.41
N GLY A 127 5.88 2.59 38.25
CA GLY A 127 4.78 1.64 38.16
C GLY A 127 3.42 2.18 37.68
N SER A 128 2.95 1.60 36.58
CA SER A 128 1.59 1.63 36.02
C SER A 128 1.16 2.89 35.25
N GLY A 129 1.22 2.78 33.93
CA GLY A 129 0.50 3.67 33.03
C GLY A 129 -1.01 3.50 33.17
N LYS A 130 -1.69 4.51 33.71
CA LYS A 130 -3.09 4.81 33.41
C LYS A 130 -3.39 6.30 33.58
N LYS A 131 -3.88 6.88 32.48
CA LYS A 131 -4.66 8.12 32.33
C LYS A 131 -4.14 9.39 33.01
N ILE A 132 -3.74 10.37 32.20
CA ILE A 132 -4.09 11.78 32.46
C ILE A 132 -4.82 12.33 31.23
N ILE A 133 -6.12 12.50 31.44
CA ILE A 133 -7.05 13.22 30.58
C ILE A 133 -6.77 14.71 30.70
N ASP A 134 -7.01 15.37 29.57
CA ASP A 134 -7.09 16.80 29.33
C ASP A 134 -7.63 17.62 30.51
N SER A 135 -6.85 18.60 30.96
CA SER A 135 -7.24 19.54 31.99
C SER A 135 -7.84 20.82 31.38
N LYS A 136 -9.12 21.07 31.67
CA LYS A 136 -9.65 22.43 31.80
C LYS A 136 -10.70 22.55 32.92
N GLU A 137 -10.29 23.33 33.90
CA GLU A 137 -11.05 24.22 34.80
C GLU A 137 -12.17 23.69 35.73
N LYS A 138 -11.84 23.82 37.03
CA LYS A 138 -12.51 24.61 38.09
C LYS A 138 -13.50 23.93 39.06
N ILE A 139 -13.01 23.90 40.32
CA ILE A 139 -13.56 24.57 41.54
C ILE A 139 -14.56 23.79 42.42
N ILE A 140 -14.07 23.54 43.65
CA ILE A 140 -14.68 23.64 45.00
C ILE A 140 -15.27 22.39 45.71
N ASP A 141 -14.64 22.20 46.88
CA ASP A 141 -15.05 21.73 48.22
C ASP A 141 -15.43 20.30 48.59
N SER A 142 -14.79 19.92 49.70
CA SER A 142 -15.29 19.24 50.92
C SER A 142 -15.87 17.85 50.73
N GLU A 143 -15.67 16.85 51.57
CA GLU A 143 -15.04 16.63 52.89
C GLU A 143 -15.28 15.13 53.10
N GLU A 144 -14.34 14.41 53.74
CA GLU A 144 -14.60 13.41 54.82
C GLU A 144 -15.61 12.27 54.56
N GLU A 145 -15.39 11.00 54.86
CA GLU A 145 -14.70 10.28 55.93
C GLU A 145 -14.62 8.82 55.41
N ASP A 146 -13.50 8.14 55.57
CA ASP A 146 -13.27 7.09 56.58
C ASP A 146 -14.35 5.99 56.61
N GLU A 147 -13.96 4.74 56.35
CA GLU A 147 -13.76 3.76 57.42
C GLU A 147 -13.29 2.43 56.82
N ASP A 148 -12.16 1.99 57.37
CA ASP A 148 -11.54 0.69 57.23
C ASP A 148 -12.45 -0.43 57.74
N GLU A 149 -12.28 -1.65 57.22
CA GLU A 149 -12.20 -2.81 58.12
C GLU A 149 -11.41 -3.93 57.44
N ASP A 150 -10.23 -4.18 58.03
CA ASP A 150 -9.37 -5.33 57.84
C ASP A 150 -10.07 -6.65 58.24
N GLY A 151 -9.59 -7.76 57.67
CA GLY A 151 -10.00 -9.10 58.10
C GLY A 151 -9.20 -10.19 57.42
N ASP A 152 -8.11 -10.56 58.08
CA ASP A 152 -7.06 -11.51 57.71
C ASP A 152 -7.49 -12.97 57.41
N GLU A 153 -6.46 -13.71 56.96
CA GLU A 153 -6.16 -15.14 57.18
C GLU A 153 -6.40 -16.14 56.03
N ASP A 154 -5.27 -16.43 55.37
CA ASP A 154 -4.59 -17.74 55.27
C ASP A 154 -5.27 -18.97 54.62
N GLY A 155 -4.49 -19.55 53.69
CA GLY A 155 -4.31 -21.00 53.58
C GLY A 155 -5.20 -21.74 52.58
N ASP A 156 -4.66 -22.09 51.41
CA ASP A 156 -4.16 -23.45 51.15
C ASP A 156 -3.90 -23.69 49.66
N GLU A 157 -2.75 -24.31 49.41
CA GLU A 157 -2.36 -24.96 48.15
C GLU A 157 -3.28 -26.15 47.89
N ASP A 158 -3.72 -26.32 46.65
CA ASP A 158 -3.73 -27.63 46.00
C ASP A 158 -3.77 -27.44 44.47
N GLY A 159 -2.83 -28.10 43.81
CA GLY A 159 -2.69 -28.11 42.37
C GLY A 159 -3.60 -29.12 41.71
N ASP A 160 -3.95 -28.84 40.46
CA ASP A 160 -4.28 -29.87 39.48
C ASP A 160 -3.76 -29.41 38.11
N GLU A 161 -2.82 -30.20 37.59
CA GLU A 161 -2.36 -30.19 36.21
C GLU A 161 -3.45 -30.84 35.34
N ASP A 162 -4.08 -30.10 34.45
CA ASP A 162 -4.92 -30.68 33.39
C ASP A 162 -4.27 -30.54 32.01
N GLU A 163 -4.01 -31.71 31.43
CA GLU A 163 -3.51 -31.97 30.09
C GLU A 163 -4.30 -31.22 29.00
N VAL A 164 -3.60 -30.41 28.21
CA VAL A 164 -4.14 -29.85 26.96
C VAL A 164 -4.15 -30.92 25.88
N GLY A 165 -5.24 -31.66 25.79
CA GLY A 165 -5.52 -32.62 24.72
C GLY A 165 -5.68 -31.93 23.36
N VAL A 166 -4.74 -32.21 22.45
CA VAL A 166 -4.79 -31.77 21.04
C VAL A 166 -5.94 -32.49 20.32
N LEU A 167 -7.06 -31.78 20.13
CA LEU A 167 -8.18 -32.23 19.30
C LEU A 167 -7.78 -32.14 17.82
N GLN A 168 -7.54 -33.30 17.20
CA GLN A 168 -7.51 -33.41 15.74
C GLN A 168 -8.95 -33.32 15.19
N VAL A 169 -9.29 -32.24 14.49
CA VAL A 169 -10.62 -32.03 13.91
C VAL A 169 -10.53 -31.98 12.38
N LYS A 170 -11.30 -32.85 11.72
CA LYS A 170 -11.54 -32.81 10.26
C LYS A 170 -12.58 -31.72 9.93
N PRO A 171 -12.41 -30.95 8.84
CA PRO A 171 -13.28 -29.82 8.52
C PRO A 171 -14.62 -30.30 7.95
N SER A 172 -15.74 -29.99 8.63
CA SER A 172 -17.09 -30.11 8.06
C SER A 172 -18.00 -28.98 8.58
N LYS A 173 -19.08 -28.69 7.82
CA LYS A 173 -20.07 -27.59 7.96
C LYS A 173 -20.67 -27.36 9.37
N GLN A 174 -20.40 -28.21 10.36
CA GLN A 174 -20.85 -28.02 11.74
C GLN A 174 -20.13 -26.87 12.47
N ILE A 175 -18.87 -26.59 12.12
CA ILE A 175 -18.04 -25.63 12.87
C ILE A 175 -18.59 -24.19 12.84
N SER A 176 -19.30 -23.78 11.77
CA SER A 176 -19.82 -22.42 11.63
C SER A 176 -21.06 -22.12 12.50
N LYS A 177 -21.79 -23.15 12.97
CA LYS A 177 -22.95 -22.94 13.85
C LYS A 177 -22.57 -22.69 15.31
N ASP A 178 -21.42 -23.21 15.75
CA ASP A 178 -20.99 -23.09 17.16
C ASP A 178 -20.16 -21.82 17.43
N ILE A 179 -19.76 -21.10 16.37
CA ILE A 179 -18.92 -19.90 16.51
C ILE A 179 -19.74 -18.63 16.83
N PHE A 180 -21.03 -18.63 16.49
CA PHE A 180 -21.97 -17.54 16.75
C PHE A 180 -23.02 -17.98 17.77
N VAL A 181 -23.38 -17.08 18.67
CA VAL A 181 -24.46 -17.25 19.64
C VAL A 181 -25.58 -16.28 19.29
N ASP A 182 -26.81 -16.78 19.27
CA ASP A 182 -27.98 -15.96 18.98
C ASP A 182 -28.30 -15.05 20.16
N ASN A 183 -28.46 -13.77 19.87
CA ASN A 183 -28.82 -12.73 20.84
C ASN A 183 -30.12 -12.06 20.39
N ASP A 184 -31.23 -12.61 20.87
CA ASP A 184 -32.58 -12.15 20.58
C ASP A 184 -32.87 -10.72 21.08
N ALA A 185 -32.02 -10.15 21.95
CA ALA A 185 -32.15 -8.77 22.39
C ALA A 185 -31.70 -7.75 21.33
N THR A 186 -30.96 -8.20 20.31
CA THR A 186 -30.52 -7.35 19.21
C THR A 186 -31.49 -7.47 18.04
N ALA A 187 -32.25 -6.41 17.78
CA ALA A 187 -33.08 -6.34 16.58
C ALA A 187 -32.20 -6.12 15.34
N PRO A 188 -32.28 -6.98 14.32
CA PRO A 188 -31.54 -6.76 13.08
C PRO A 188 -32.02 -5.47 12.39
N PRO A 189 -31.14 -4.78 11.65
CA PRO A 189 -31.53 -3.61 10.88
C PRO A 189 -32.58 -3.97 9.82
N PRO A 190 -33.36 -2.97 9.35
CA PRO A 190 -34.27 -3.19 8.23
C PRO A 190 -33.51 -3.67 6.99
N ILE A 191 -34.14 -4.59 6.26
CA ILE A 191 -33.63 -5.08 4.98
C ILE A 191 -33.61 -3.90 4.00
N LEU A 192 -32.48 -3.70 3.34
CA LEU A 192 -32.36 -2.67 2.31
C LEU A 192 -33.00 -3.14 1.00
N GLU A 193 -33.73 -2.25 0.33
CA GLU A 193 -34.15 -2.49 -1.04
C GLU A 193 -32.94 -2.55 -1.97
N GLU A 194 -33.04 -3.33 -3.05
CA GLU A 194 -31.96 -3.41 -4.04
C GLU A 194 -31.79 -2.07 -4.75
N GLU A 195 -30.63 -1.43 -4.55
CA GLU A 195 -30.26 -0.17 -5.23
C GLU A 195 -30.11 -0.40 -6.74
N THR A 196 -30.81 0.40 -7.55
CA THR A 196 -30.67 0.38 -9.02
C THR A 196 -29.58 1.34 -9.51
N GLU A 197 -29.30 1.30 -10.80
CA GLU A 197 -28.40 2.27 -11.42
C GLU A 197 -28.91 3.71 -11.28
N GLU A 198 -30.21 3.92 -11.43
CA GLU A 198 -30.86 5.22 -11.29
C GLU A 198 -30.74 5.75 -9.85
N ASP A 199 -30.90 4.88 -8.85
CA ASP A 199 -30.69 5.25 -7.45
C ASP A 199 -29.24 5.66 -7.20
N SER A 200 -28.28 4.86 -7.68
CA SER A 200 -26.85 5.16 -7.57
C SER A 200 -26.50 6.49 -8.22
N LYS A 201 -27.08 6.78 -9.40
CA LYS A 201 -26.93 8.06 -10.09
C LYS A 201 -27.52 9.21 -9.28
N ARG A 202 -28.74 9.05 -8.76
CA ARG A 202 -29.40 10.04 -7.90
C ARG A 202 -28.54 10.36 -6.67
N PHE A 203 -28.02 9.35 -5.97
CA PHE A 203 -27.16 9.57 -4.80
C PHE A 203 -25.88 10.35 -5.14
N ARG A 204 -25.29 10.11 -6.32
CA ARG A 204 -24.13 10.88 -6.80
C ARG A 204 -24.47 12.31 -7.17
N ASP A 205 -25.63 12.53 -7.79
CA ASP A 205 -26.09 13.85 -8.20
C ASP A 205 -26.48 14.71 -6.99
N GLU A 206 -27.03 14.09 -5.95
CA GLU A 206 -27.40 14.74 -4.67
C GLU A 206 -26.21 14.91 -3.71
N TYR A 207 -25.08 14.25 -3.97
CA TYR A 207 -23.90 14.32 -3.11
C TYR A 207 -23.28 15.71 -3.11
N ILE A 208 -23.14 16.28 -1.92
CA ILE A 208 -22.43 17.52 -1.67
C ILE A 208 -21.20 17.17 -0.84
N GLU A 209 -20.03 17.52 -1.36
CA GLU A 209 -18.77 17.24 -0.70
C GLU A 209 -18.58 18.11 0.55
N ASP A 210 -18.31 17.45 1.67
CA ASP A 210 -17.99 18.06 2.97
C ASP A 210 -16.69 17.46 3.54
N ASP A 211 -15.90 18.28 4.23
CA ASP A 211 -14.63 17.85 4.82
C ASP A 211 -14.81 16.72 5.84
N SER A 212 -15.94 16.71 6.56
CA SER A 212 -16.30 15.68 7.54
C SER A 212 -16.73 14.35 6.92
N ASN A 213 -17.01 14.30 5.60
CA ASN A 213 -17.36 13.04 4.95
C ASN A 213 -16.17 12.06 5.01
N PRO A 214 -16.43 10.78 5.34
CA PRO A 214 -15.38 9.76 5.30
C PRO A 214 -14.90 9.55 3.87
N TRP A 215 -13.66 9.08 3.73
CA TRP A 215 -13.01 8.94 2.43
C TRP A 215 -13.82 8.07 1.45
N VAL A 216 -14.47 7.00 1.94
CA VAL A 216 -15.28 6.10 1.12
C VAL A 216 -16.53 6.81 0.58
N ALA A 217 -17.14 7.71 1.36
CA ALA A 217 -18.28 8.52 0.91
C ALA A 217 -17.84 9.52 -0.17
N LYS A 218 -16.66 10.14 0.00
CA LYS A 218 -16.03 11.00 -1.01
C LYS A 218 -15.72 10.25 -2.30
N PHE A 219 -15.13 9.05 -2.17
CA PHE A 219 -14.80 8.18 -3.29
C PHE A 219 -16.04 7.75 -4.08
N MET A 220 -17.08 7.28 -3.38
CA MET A 220 -18.33 6.81 -3.99
C MET A 220 -19.24 7.95 -4.43
N LYS A 221 -19.00 9.19 -3.95
CA LYS A 221 -19.91 10.34 -4.03
C LYS A 221 -21.30 9.95 -3.52
N ASN A 222 -21.36 9.43 -2.30
CA ASN A 222 -22.60 8.94 -1.71
C ASN A 222 -22.53 9.06 -0.18
N ASN A 223 -23.50 9.78 0.41
CA ASN A 223 -23.57 10.08 1.84
C ASN A 223 -24.03 8.89 2.71
N ASN A 224 -24.48 7.79 2.11
CA ASN A 224 -24.94 6.61 2.85
C ASN A 224 -23.78 5.78 3.43
N TYR A 225 -22.54 6.06 3.02
CA TYR A 225 -21.36 5.36 3.53
C TYR A 225 -20.82 6.00 4.82
N ALA A 226 -20.48 5.17 5.80
CA ALA A 226 -19.75 5.59 6.99
C ALA A 226 -18.70 4.54 7.40
N ILE A 227 -17.74 4.97 8.23
CA ILE A 227 -16.70 4.09 8.80
C ILE A 227 -17.06 3.82 10.27
N HIS A 228 -17.11 2.54 10.64
CA HIS A 228 -17.24 2.06 12.00
C HIS A 228 -15.86 1.60 12.48
N GLU A 229 -15.33 2.31 13.46
CA GLU A 229 -14.02 2.05 14.05
C GLU A 229 -14.00 0.74 14.84
N VAL A 230 -12.87 0.03 14.78
CA VAL A 230 -12.61 -1.21 15.54
C VAL A 230 -11.22 -1.11 16.18
N GLU A 231 -10.86 -2.09 17.02
CA GLU A 231 -9.58 -2.10 17.72
C GLU A 231 -8.39 -2.03 16.73
N ALA A 232 -7.49 -1.05 16.92
CA ALA A 232 -6.37 -0.76 16.02
C ALA A 232 -5.10 -1.59 16.30
N ASN A 233 -5.25 -2.91 16.29
CA ASN A 233 -4.17 -3.88 16.47
C ASN A 233 -4.34 -5.05 15.47
N GLY A 234 -3.59 -6.15 15.62
CA GLY A 234 -3.75 -7.31 14.73
C GLY A 234 -5.10 -8.02 14.83
N ASP A 235 -5.99 -7.63 15.75
CA ASP A 235 -7.36 -8.13 15.85
C ASP A 235 -8.33 -7.43 14.90
N CYS A 236 -7.95 -6.30 14.29
CA CYS A 236 -8.87 -5.42 13.54
C CYS A 236 -9.71 -6.16 12.48
N PHE A 237 -9.12 -7.09 11.73
CA PHE A 237 -9.87 -7.87 10.73
C PHE A 237 -10.92 -8.80 11.37
N PHE A 238 -10.57 -9.48 12.46
CA PHE A 238 -11.49 -10.34 13.21
C PHE A 238 -12.59 -9.50 13.88
N ALA A 239 -12.25 -8.31 14.36
CA ALA A 239 -13.19 -7.36 14.94
C ALA A 239 -14.20 -6.85 13.90
N VAL A 240 -13.78 -6.61 12.65
CA VAL A 240 -14.69 -6.29 11.53
C VAL A 240 -15.74 -7.38 11.35
N ILE A 241 -15.35 -8.66 11.34
CA ILE A 241 -16.29 -9.78 11.23
C ILE A 241 -17.22 -9.85 12.45
N ARG A 242 -16.65 -9.76 13.66
CA ARG A 242 -17.41 -9.76 14.92
C ARG A 242 -18.48 -8.68 14.92
N ASP A 243 -18.11 -7.45 14.61
CA ASP A 243 -19.00 -6.29 14.69
C ASP A 243 -20.07 -6.30 13.58
N ALA A 244 -19.77 -6.89 12.42
CA ALA A 244 -20.74 -7.10 11.35
C ALA A 244 -21.82 -8.12 11.75
N PHE A 245 -21.44 -9.29 12.26
CA PHE A 245 -22.41 -10.30 12.71
C PHE A 245 -23.18 -9.86 13.97
N LYS A 246 -22.53 -9.14 14.88
CA LYS A 246 -23.19 -8.55 16.04
C LYS A 246 -24.35 -7.64 15.65
N SER A 247 -24.28 -6.96 14.50
CA SER A 247 -25.36 -6.07 14.05
C SER A 247 -26.66 -6.78 13.71
N ILE A 248 -26.64 -8.10 13.51
CA ILE A 248 -27.82 -8.93 13.25
C ILE A 248 -28.14 -9.89 14.41
N GLY A 249 -27.59 -9.60 15.61
CA GLY A 249 -27.81 -10.43 16.81
C GLY A 249 -27.06 -11.76 16.79
N LYS A 250 -25.96 -11.87 16.03
CA LYS A 250 -25.07 -13.04 16.04
C LYS A 250 -23.78 -12.69 16.77
N ASP A 251 -23.70 -13.02 18.05
CA ASP A 251 -22.56 -12.69 18.90
C ASP A 251 -21.41 -13.69 18.73
N THR A 252 -20.19 -13.18 18.57
CA THR A 252 -18.95 -13.96 18.59
C THR A 252 -17.83 -13.15 19.25
N THR A 253 -16.63 -13.72 19.35
CA THR A 253 -15.45 -13.02 19.88
C THR A 253 -14.26 -13.17 18.93
N VAL A 254 -13.33 -12.22 19.00
CA VAL A 254 -12.06 -12.30 18.27
C VAL A 254 -11.33 -13.61 18.62
N ALA A 255 -11.32 -13.99 19.90
CA ALA A 255 -10.70 -15.23 20.35
C ALA A 255 -11.31 -16.48 19.69
N LYS A 256 -12.64 -16.54 19.54
CA LYS A 256 -13.31 -17.65 18.83
C LYS A 256 -12.89 -17.70 17.35
N LEU A 257 -12.87 -16.56 16.67
CA LEU A 257 -12.47 -16.47 15.26
C LEU A 257 -10.99 -16.83 15.04
N ARG A 258 -10.10 -16.39 15.95
CA ARG A 258 -8.68 -16.76 15.93
C ARG A 258 -8.46 -18.24 16.20
N THR A 259 -9.17 -18.81 17.16
CA THR A 259 -9.12 -20.24 17.48
C THR A 259 -9.56 -21.07 16.27
N LEU A 260 -10.64 -20.65 15.62
CA LEU A 260 -11.09 -21.27 14.37
C LEU A 260 -9.99 -21.24 13.31
N LEU A 261 -9.42 -20.07 13.05
CA LEU A 261 -8.39 -19.91 12.01
C LEU A 261 -7.12 -20.70 12.32
N SER A 262 -6.66 -20.64 13.57
CA SER A 262 -5.49 -21.38 14.06
C SER A 262 -5.64 -22.89 13.88
N GLY A 263 -6.82 -23.44 14.17
CA GLY A 263 -7.09 -24.87 13.99
C GLY A 263 -7.06 -25.36 12.53
N LEU A 264 -7.04 -24.46 11.54
CA LEU A 264 -6.95 -24.80 10.12
C LEU A 264 -5.51 -24.76 9.59
N ALA A 265 -4.58 -24.20 10.35
CA ALA A 265 -3.17 -24.21 9.98
C ALA A 265 -2.67 -25.65 10.00
N ASP A 266 -2.06 -26.07 8.90
CA ASP A 266 -1.49 -27.39 8.70
C ASP A 266 0.03 -27.32 8.45
N GLU A 267 0.63 -28.50 8.31
CA GLU A 267 2.07 -28.65 8.12
C GLU A 267 2.55 -27.98 6.82
N ASP A 268 1.73 -27.98 5.77
CA ASP A 268 2.06 -27.37 4.48
C ASP A 268 2.09 -25.84 4.59
N LEU A 269 1.13 -25.23 5.29
CA LEU A 269 1.13 -23.80 5.58
C LEU A 269 2.33 -23.39 6.42
N TYR A 270 2.62 -24.15 7.48
CA TYR A 270 3.78 -23.90 8.33
C TYR A 270 5.08 -23.90 7.52
N ARG A 271 5.28 -24.93 6.68
CA ARG A 271 6.44 -25.04 5.80
C ARG A 271 6.50 -23.88 4.82
N HIS A 272 5.38 -23.50 4.22
CA HIS A 272 5.32 -22.38 3.29
C HIS A 272 5.83 -21.08 3.93
N TYR A 273 5.34 -20.71 5.12
CA TYR A 273 5.83 -19.51 5.81
C TYR A 273 7.29 -19.64 6.24
N ARG A 274 7.72 -20.84 6.67
CA ARG A 274 9.10 -21.09 7.09
C ARG A 274 10.06 -20.97 5.92
N ASP A 275 9.71 -21.51 4.77
CA ASP A 275 10.53 -21.46 3.55
C ASP A 275 10.68 -20.03 3.04
N LEU A 276 9.59 -19.23 3.04
CA LEU A 276 9.66 -17.81 2.71
C LEU A 276 10.63 -17.06 3.64
N PHE A 277 10.51 -17.27 4.96
CA PHE A 277 11.41 -16.66 5.93
C PHE A 277 12.87 -17.07 5.71
N LEU A 278 13.14 -18.37 5.57
CA LEU A 278 14.50 -18.88 5.38
C LEU A 278 15.11 -18.40 4.06
N MET A 279 14.31 -18.29 3.00
CA MET A 279 14.72 -17.74 1.71
C MET A 279 15.16 -16.28 1.86
N PHE A 280 14.32 -15.42 2.44
CA PHE A 280 14.66 -14.01 2.62
C PHE A 280 15.86 -13.83 3.55
N ASN A 281 15.90 -14.55 4.67
CA ASN A 281 17.01 -14.48 5.61
C ASN A 281 18.32 -14.99 4.96
N GLY A 282 18.27 -16.09 4.22
CA GLY A 282 19.41 -16.61 3.46
C GLY A 282 19.94 -15.60 2.44
N ASN A 283 19.03 -14.92 1.71
CA ASN A 283 19.41 -13.86 0.77
C ASN A 283 20.08 -12.67 1.49
N ILE A 284 19.52 -12.23 2.62
CA ILE A 284 20.12 -11.14 3.42
C ILE A 284 21.53 -11.53 3.89
N GLU A 285 21.72 -12.74 4.39
CA GLU A 285 23.04 -13.20 4.87
C GLU A 285 24.05 -13.36 3.72
N GLN A 286 23.60 -13.78 2.53
CA GLN A 286 24.43 -13.80 1.34
C GLN A 286 24.87 -12.38 0.93
N LEU A 287 23.92 -11.44 0.82
CA LEU A 287 24.21 -10.06 0.45
C LEU A 287 25.15 -9.40 1.46
N LYS A 288 24.98 -9.65 2.76
CA LYS A 288 25.92 -9.20 3.81
C LYS A 288 27.32 -9.79 3.63
N SER A 289 27.42 -11.06 3.26
CA SER A 289 28.71 -11.69 2.97
C SER A 289 29.41 -11.03 1.78
N GLU A 290 28.66 -10.71 0.71
CA GLU A 290 29.18 -10.00 -0.47
C GLU A 290 29.66 -8.59 -0.11
N ILE A 291 28.91 -7.86 0.72
CA ILE A 291 29.33 -6.55 1.26
C ILE A 291 30.65 -6.68 2.02
N LYS A 292 30.77 -7.67 2.91
CA LYS A 292 31.98 -7.90 3.70
C LYS A 292 33.20 -8.22 2.83
N GLU A 293 33.03 -8.94 1.72
CA GLU A 293 34.09 -9.16 0.75
C GLU A 293 34.47 -7.86 0.03
N LEU A 294 33.47 -7.08 -0.37
CA LEU A 294 33.66 -5.79 -1.03
C LEU A 294 34.44 -4.80 -0.13
N GLU A 295 34.14 -4.74 1.16
CA GLU A 295 34.86 -3.91 2.14
C GLU A 295 36.33 -4.30 2.29
N LYS A 296 36.62 -5.61 2.29
CA LYS A 296 38.01 -6.11 2.30
C LYS A 296 38.74 -5.65 1.05
N THR A 297 38.14 -5.82 -0.13
CA THR A 297 38.75 -5.37 -1.39
C THR A 297 38.95 -3.86 -1.41
N PHE A 298 38.00 -3.07 -0.88
CA PHE A 298 38.08 -1.62 -0.81
C PHE A 298 39.23 -1.15 0.10
N THR A 299 39.43 -1.85 1.22
CA THR A 299 40.55 -1.62 2.14
C THR A 299 41.90 -1.88 1.48
N GLU A 300 42.03 -2.96 0.72
CA GLU A 300 43.23 -3.25 -0.07
C GLU A 300 43.46 -2.21 -1.17
N LEU A 301 42.40 -1.77 -1.84
CA LEU A 301 42.45 -0.75 -2.89
C LEU A 301 42.92 0.60 -2.35
N LYS A 302 42.41 1.02 -1.18
CA LYS A 302 42.89 2.21 -0.46
C LYS A 302 44.38 2.13 -0.14
N LYS A 303 44.86 0.97 0.35
CA LYS A 303 46.30 0.74 0.62
C LYS A 303 47.13 0.90 -0.64
N ARG A 304 46.67 0.36 -1.78
CA ARG A 304 47.34 0.53 -3.08
C ARG A 304 47.34 2.00 -3.51
N ILE A 305 46.20 2.68 -3.55
CA ILE A 305 46.10 4.10 -3.97
C ILE A 305 47.05 5.03 -3.19
N ASN A 306 47.30 4.74 -1.92
CA ASN A 306 48.16 5.54 -1.03
C ASN A 306 49.66 5.20 -1.14
N ASN A 307 50.04 4.19 -1.92
CA ASN A 307 51.44 3.85 -2.12
C ASN A 307 52.14 4.89 -3.02
N LYS A 308 53.28 5.41 -2.56
CA LYS A 308 54.04 6.50 -3.19
C LYS A 308 54.77 6.09 -4.47
N THR A 309 54.90 4.80 -4.77
CA THR A 309 55.64 4.29 -5.95
C THR A 309 54.78 4.03 -7.18
N ILE A 310 53.47 4.33 -7.13
CA ILE A 310 52.52 4.01 -8.22
C ILE A 310 52.48 5.12 -9.27
N SER A 311 52.35 4.75 -10.55
CA SER A 311 52.22 5.71 -11.65
C SER A 311 50.90 6.50 -11.59
N LYS A 312 50.86 7.66 -12.27
CA LYS A 312 49.65 8.50 -12.32
C LYS A 312 48.51 7.78 -13.04
N GLU A 313 48.82 7.04 -14.10
CA GLU A 313 47.88 6.27 -14.90
C GLU A 313 47.28 5.10 -14.11
N GLU A 314 48.08 4.32 -13.38
CA GLU A 314 47.58 3.25 -12.49
C GLU A 314 46.74 3.81 -11.35
N LYS A 315 47.12 4.98 -10.80
CA LYS A 315 46.32 5.64 -9.75
C LYS A 315 44.92 6.04 -10.26
N ILE A 316 44.81 6.52 -11.49
CA ILE A 316 43.52 6.84 -12.12
C ILE A 316 42.67 5.56 -12.28
N GLN A 317 43.27 4.46 -12.73
CA GLN A 317 42.57 3.17 -12.88
C GLN A 317 42.06 2.63 -11.54
N LEU A 318 42.87 2.71 -10.49
CA LEU A 318 42.48 2.28 -9.14
C LEU A 318 41.35 3.16 -8.57
N VAL A 319 41.38 4.48 -8.81
CA VAL A 319 40.29 5.37 -8.40
C VAL A 319 39.00 5.05 -9.14
N GLU A 320 39.06 4.74 -10.44
CA GLU A 320 37.89 4.36 -11.22
C GLU A 320 37.29 3.03 -10.72
N LEU A 321 38.14 2.04 -10.44
CA LEU A 321 37.73 0.77 -9.83
C LEU A 321 37.10 0.97 -8.45
N ALA A 322 37.66 1.87 -7.62
CA ALA A 322 37.08 2.23 -6.33
C ALA A 322 35.67 2.81 -6.45
N LYS A 323 35.41 3.66 -7.46
CA LYS A 323 34.05 4.17 -7.74
C LYS A 323 33.09 3.05 -8.12
N THR A 324 33.53 2.10 -8.95
CA THR A 324 32.68 0.97 -9.35
C THR A 324 32.30 0.10 -8.16
N TYR A 325 33.24 -0.18 -7.24
CA TYR A 325 32.95 -0.93 -6.02
C TYR A 325 32.07 -0.15 -5.06
N LYS A 326 32.22 1.18 -4.98
CA LYS A 326 31.29 2.01 -4.20
C LYS A 326 29.85 1.89 -4.72
N ALA A 327 29.65 1.95 -6.03
CA ALA A 327 28.33 1.79 -6.63
C ALA A 327 27.74 0.38 -6.38
N GLN A 328 28.58 -0.66 -6.42
CA GLN A 328 28.15 -2.03 -6.07
C GLN A 328 27.76 -2.15 -4.59
N TYR A 329 28.48 -1.49 -3.68
CA TYR A 329 28.14 -1.45 -2.26
C TYR A 329 26.78 -0.80 -2.03
N GLU A 330 26.54 0.36 -2.65
CA GLU A 330 25.27 1.09 -2.57
C GLU A 330 24.10 0.24 -3.10
N ASP A 331 24.31 -0.48 -4.21
CA ASP A 331 23.32 -1.40 -4.79
C ASP A 331 23.03 -2.61 -3.88
N LEU A 332 24.05 -3.26 -3.31
CA LEU A 332 23.86 -4.37 -2.38
C LEU A 332 23.12 -3.94 -1.11
N GLN A 333 23.40 -2.74 -0.59
CA GLN A 333 22.69 -2.17 0.55
C GLN A 333 21.21 -1.91 0.23
N GLU A 334 20.90 -1.39 -0.96
CA GLU A 334 19.52 -1.22 -1.43
C GLU A 334 18.78 -2.57 -1.59
N GLN A 335 19.48 -3.59 -2.09
CA GLN A 335 18.94 -4.95 -2.19
C GLN A 335 18.65 -5.56 -0.80
N ILE A 336 19.52 -5.37 0.19
CA ILE A 336 19.27 -5.79 1.59
C ILE A 336 18.04 -5.07 2.12
N HIS A 337 17.96 -3.74 1.96
CA HIS A 337 16.83 -2.95 2.43
C HIS A 337 15.50 -3.44 1.83
N THR A 338 15.47 -3.63 0.51
CA THR A 338 14.31 -4.15 -0.21
C THR A 338 13.93 -5.56 0.27
N THR A 339 14.92 -6.43 0.47
CA THR A 339 14.69 -7.80 0.96
C THR A 339 14.14 -7.79 2.39
N LYS A 340 14.62 -6.89 3.27
CA LYS A 340 14.08 -6.71 4.63
C LYS A 340 12.63 -6.23 4.62
N ILE A 341 12.28 -5.31 3.72
CA ILE A 341 10.88 -4.87 3.53
C ILE A 341 10.00 -6.05 3.11
N ASN A 342 10.42 -6.81 2.09
CA ASN A 342 9.68 -7.97 1.58
C ASN A 342 9.54 -9.10 2.63
N MET A 343 10.52 -9.24 3.52
CA MET A 343 10.47 -10.19 4.64
C MET A 343 9.47 -9.77 5.72
N GLY A 344 9.01 -8.52 5.74
CA GLY A 344 8.13 -7.96 6.77
C GLY A 344 6.93 -8.86 7.11
N ASP A 345 6.28 -9.40 6.08
CA ASP A 345 5.07 -10.23 6.20
C ASP A 345 5.32 -11.61 6.84
N VAL A 346 6.57 -12.08 6.89
CA VAL A 346 6.95 -13.39 7.46
C VAL A 346 8.06 -13.28 8.51
N LYS A 347 8.47 -12.06 8.90
CA LYS A 347 9.58 -11.83 9.85
C LYS A 347 9.35 -12.51 11.21
N TRP A 348 8.09 -12.60 11.63
CA TRP A 348 7.65 -13.25 12.86
C TRP A 348 7.94 -14.76 12.89
N MET A 349 8.18 -15.40 11.73
CA MET A 349 8.61 -16.80 11.66
C MET A 349 9.99 -17.08 12.26
N LYS A 350 10.77 -16.02 12.57
CA LYS A 350 12.09 -16.16 13.23
C LYS A 350 12.01 -16.97 14.52
N SER A 351 10.97 -16.75 15.33
CA SER A 351 10.75 -17.40 16.63
C SER A 351 9.78 -18.58 16.59
N ILE A 352 9.43 -19.08 15.40
CA ILE A 352 8.46 -20.16 15.22
C ILE A 352 9.12 -21.35 14.53
N ASP A 353 9.17 -22.47 15.25
CA ASP A 353 9.93 -23.68 14.90
C ASP A 353 9.06 -24.92 14.69
N SER A 354 7.74 -24.79 14.82
CA SER A 354 6.80 -25.90 14.69
C SER A 354 5.40 -25.40 14.32
N LEU A 355 4.59 -26.30 13.76
CA LEU A 355 3.16 -26.05 13.52
C LEU A 355 2.44 -25.64 14.81
N SER A 356 2.70 -26.32 15.93
CA SER A 356 2.08 -25.98 17.22
C SER A 356 2.50 -24.60 17.74
N ALA A 357 3.73 -24.14 17.44
CA ALA A 357 4.15 -22.77 17.74
C ALA A 357 3.43 -21.74 16.82
N LEU A 358 3.25 -22.06 15.54
CA LEU A 358 2.48 -21.23 14.60
C LEU A 358 1.02 -21.09 15.07
N GLN A 359 0.37 -22.20 15.38
CA GLN A 359 -1.01 -22.22 15.86
C GLN A 359 -1.18 -21.35 17.12
N ARG A 360 -0.26 -21.46 18.09
CA ARG A 360 -0.26 -20.59 19.29
C ARG A 360 -0.04 -19.12 18.94
N TYR A 361 0.87 -18.81 18.01
CA TYR A 361 1.11 -17.44 17.59
C TYR A 361 -0.14 -16.78 16.99
N MET A 362 -0.88 -17.52 16.16
CA MET A 362 -2.12 -17.06 15.52
C MET A 362 -3.24 -16.70 16.49
N LEU A 363 -3.22 -17.22 17.71
CA LEU A 363 -4.18 -16.88 18.78
C LEU A 363 -3.97 -15.47 19.35
N ASN A 364 -2.80 -14.85 19.12
CA ASN A 364 -2.45 -13.56 19.70
C ASN A 364 -2.60 -12.41 18.71
N SER A 365 -2.81 -11.19 19.22
CA SER A 365 -2.94 -9.96 18.44
C SER A 365 -1.67 -9.54 17.69
N SER A 366 -0.53 -10.18 17.96
CA SER A 366 0.69 -10.04 17.16
C SER A 366 0.59 -10.72 15.79
N TYR A 367 -0.30 -11.70 15.62
CA TYR A 367 -0.59 -12.26 14.31
C TYR A 367 -1.58 -11.37 13.56
N TRP A 368 -1.12 -10.86 12.42
CA TRP A 368 -1.89 -10.12 11.44
C TRP A 368 -2.35 -11.09 10.36
N ILE A 369 -3.63 -11.03 10.03
CA ILE A 369 -4.19 -11.94 9.03
C ILE A 369 -3.65 -11.61 7.64
N ASP A 370 -3.29 -12.65 6.90
CA ASP A 370 -2.82 -12.55 5.53
C ASP A 370 -3.90 -13.05 4.54
N SER A 371 -3.53 -13.14 3.26
CA SER A 371 -4.48 -13.60 2.22
C SER A 371 -4.99 -15.03 2.45
N TRP A 372 -4.16 -15.93 3.00
CA TRP A 372 -4.59 -17.28 3.33
C TRP A 372 -5.68 -17.23 4.41
N GLY A 373 -5.45 -16.48 5.49
CA GLY A 373 -6.39 -16.42 6.60
C GLY A 373 -7.73 -15.80 6.21
N ILE A 374 -7.71 -14.77 5.37
CA ILE A 374 -8.94 -14.16 4.82
C ILE A 374 -9.75 -15.20 4.04
N ASN A 375 -9.10 -15.95 3.14
CA ASN A 375 -9.77 -16.97 2.32
C ASN A 375 -10.36 -18.10 3.19
N GLN A 376 -9.66 -18.52 4.26
CA GLN A 376 -10.17 -19.53 5.18
C GLN A 376 -11.43 -19.06 5.91
N LEU A 377 -11.45 -17.82 6.41
CA LEU A 377 -12.61 -17.27 7.10
C LEU A 377 -13.78 -17.02 6.15
N GLU A 378 -13.54 -16.49 4.95
CA GLU A 378 -14.57 -16.38 3.90
C GLU A 378 -15.26 -17.72 3.65
N ARG A 379 -14.47 -18.78 3.49
CA ARG A 379 -14.96 -20.13 3.21
C ARG A 379 -15.76 -20.74 4.36
N ILE A 380 -15.26 -20.65 5.59
CA ILE A 380 -15.88 -21.35 6.73
C ILE A 380 -17.09 -20.60 7.27
N LEU A 381 -17.07 -19.27 7.25
CA LEU A 381 -18.20 -18.46 7.66
C LEU A 381 -19.22 -18.26 6.51
N ASN A 382 -18.91 -18.76 5.31
CA ASN A 382 -19.67 -18.57 4.08
C ASN A 382 -19.97 -17.08 3.80
N ILE A 383 -18.94 -16.24 3.94
CA ILE A 383 -19.01 -14.80 3.71
C ILE A 383 -18.06 -14.39 2.59
N LYS A 384 -18.25 -13.18 2.05
CA LYS A 384 -17.30 -12.55 1.15
C LYS A 384 -16.89 -11.16 1.63
N MET A 385 -15.58 -10.93 1.71
CA MET A 385 -15.02 -9.64 2.08
C MET A 385 -14.85 -8.76 0.84
N ILE A 386 -15.28 -7.51 0.93
CA ILE A 386 -15.06 -6.45 -0.05
C ILE A 386 -14.11 -5.44 0.60
N ILE A 387 -12.83 -5.51 0.23
CA ILE A 387 -11.77 -4.76 0.89
C ILE A 387 -11.37 -3.55 0.03
N LEU A 388 -11.59 -2.33 0.55
CA LEU A 388 -11.24 -1.09 -0.12
C LEU A 388 -9.97 -0.46 0.49
N SER A 389 -8.92 -0.30 -0.31
CA SER A 389 -7.66 0.32 0.07
C SER A 389 -7.79 1.85 0.19
N GLU A 390 -7.73 2.34 1.41
CA GLU A 390 -7.67 3.78 1.70
C GLU A 390 -6.33 4.36 1.21
N GLN A 391 -5.25 3.61 1.29
CA GLN A 391 -3.95 4.03 0.76
C GLN A 391 -4.02 4.29 -0.75
N ALA A 392 -4.64 3.39 -1.51
CA ALA A 392 -4.81 3.60 -2.95
C ALA A 392 -5.64 4.86 -3.27
N PHE A 393 -6.58 5.21 -2.39
CA PHE A 393 -7.33 6.46 -2.50
C PHE A 393 -6.48 7.69 -2.14
N LEU A 394 -5.73 7.66 -1.03
CA LEU A 394 -4.94 8.79 -0.54
C LEU A 394 -3.67 9.06 -1.36
N TYR A 395 -3.05 8.01 -1.88
CA TYR A 395 -1.78 8.04 -2.60
C TYR A 395 -1.92 7.77 -4.10
N GLY A 396 -3.15 7.55 -4.59
CA GLY A 396 -3.44 7.50 -6.02
C GLY A 396 -2.86 8.74 -6.70
N ASP A 397 -2.08 8.50 -7.76
CA ASP A 397 -1.20 9.49 -8.37
C ASP A 397 -1.92 10.82 -8.61
N LEU A 398 -1.47 11.88 -7.94
CA LEU A 398 -1.99 13.25 -8.11
C LEU A 398 -1.83 13.76 -9.55
N ASP A 399 -1.00 13.09 -10.35
CA ASP A 399 -0.78 13.38 -11.77
C ASP A 399 -1.57 12.43 -12.71
N ALA A 400 -2.33 11.44 -12.21
CA ALA A 400 -3.13 10.53 -13.05
C ALA A 400 -4.64 10.84 -13.01
N VAL A 401 -5.33 10.51 -14.11
CA VAL A 401 -6.77 10.74 -14.31
C VAL A 401 -7.58 10.07 -13.18
N PRO A 402 -8.40 10.81 -12.41
CA PRO A 402 -9.12 10.30 -11.24
C PRO A 402 -9.99 9.05 -11.49
N GLU A 403 -10.56 8.88 -12.70
CA GLU A 403 -11.36 7.69 -12.98
C GLU A 403 -10.53 6.42 -13.22
N LEU A 404 -9.28 6.54 -13.70
CA LEU A 404 -8.40 5.37 -13.93
C LEU A 404 -7.92 4.77 -12.58
N ASN A 405 -7.83 5.59 -11.54
CA ASN A 405 -7.47 5.18 -10.18
C ASN A 405 -8.62 4.49 -9.42
N ARG A 406 -9.89 4.61 -9.86
CA ARG A 406 -11.05 4.00 -9.16
C ARG A 406 -10.94 2.48 -9.06
N ALA A 407 -10.35 1.86 -10.08
CA ALA A 407 -10.15 0.43 -10.15
C ALA A 407 -9.11 -0.07 -9.13
N GLN A 408 -8.20 0.76 -8.62
CA GLN A 408 -7.11 0.32 -7.75
C GLN A 408 -7.48 0.31 -6.26
N VAL A 409 -8.58 0.98 -5.92
CA VAL A 409 -9.09 1.03 -4.54
C VAL A 409 -9.61 -0.34 -4.10
N LEU A 410 -10.18 -1.16 -4.99
CA LEU A 410 -10.72 -2.46 -4.61
C LEU A 410 -9.64 -3.57 -4.64
N GLN A 411 -9.49 -4.29 -3.53
CA GLN A 411 -8.65 -5.48 -3.42
C GLN A 411 -9.49 -6.73 -3.67
N CYS A 412 -9.15 -7.48 -4.73
CA CYS A 412 -9.98 -8.58 -5.22
C CYS A 412 -9.82 -9.91 -4.49
N GLY A 413 -8.92 -9.98 -3.51
CA GLY A 413 -8.58 -11.20 -2.78
C GLY A 413 -7.88 -12.26 -3.64
N GLY A 414 -7.35 -13.28 -2.98
CA GLY A 414 -6.80 -14.47 -3.64
C GLY A 414 -7.90 -15.47 -3.98
N VAL A 415 -7.61 -16.40 -4.90
CA VAL A 415 -8.51 -17.52 -5.18
C VAL A 415 -8.16 -18.68 -4.24
N ASP A 416 -9.13 -19.17 -3.48
CA ASP A 416 -8.99 -20.43 -2.76
C ASP A 416 -9.04 -21.61 -3.75
N GLU A 417 -8.04 -22.49 -3.74
CA GLU A 417 -7.96 -23.63 -4.66
C GLU A 417 -9.16 -24.57 -4.49
N GLU A 418 -9.68 -24.71 -3.27
CA GLU A 418 -10.87 -25.51 -3.01
C GLU A 418 -12.14 -24.87 -3.58
N ALA A 419 -12.31 -23.55 -3.42
CA ALA A 419 -13.40 -22.81 -4.05
C ALA A 419 -13.33 -22.92 -5.59
N GLN A 420 -12.12 -22.88 -6.16
CA GLN A 420 -11.92 -23.07 -7.60
C GLN A 420 -12.29 -24.49 -8.06
N LYS A 421 -11.95 -25.52 -7.28
CA LYS A 421 -12.31 -26.92 -7.57
C LYS A 421 -13.81 -27.19 -7.47
N LYS A 422 -14.50 -26.57 -6.50
CA LYS A 422 -15.96 -26.71 -6.34
C LYS A 422 -16.72 -26.02 -7.47
N GLY A 423 -16.21 -24.89 -7.97
CA GLY A 423 -16.94 -24.02 -8.89
C GLY A 423 -18.13 -23.35 -8.18
N ASN A 424 -18.57 -22.21 -8.71
CA ASN A 424 -19.77 -21.46 -8.28
C ASN A 424 -20.03 -21.43 -6.76
N SER A 425 -19.42 -20.45 -6.08
CA SER A 425 -19.70 -20.07 -4.70
C SER A 425 -20.94 -19.17 -4.57
N THR A 426 -21.63 -19.28 -3.43
CA THR A 426 -22.79 -18.46 -3.05
C THR A 426 -22.62 -18.01 -1.59
N PRO A 427 -21.91 -16.90 -1.35
CA PRO A 427 -21.76 -16.34 0.00
C PRO A 427 -23.14 -15.97 0.58
N ASP A 428 -23.38 -16.29 1.85
CA ASP A 428 -24.60 -15.88 2.54
C ASP A 428 -24.57 -14.38 2.84
N PHE A 429 -23.38 -13.86 3.15
CA PHE A 429 -23.19 -12.46 3.50
C PHE A 429 -21.95 -11.84 2.87
N TYR A 430 -21.98 -10.53 2.76
CA TYR A 430 -20.89 -9.68 2.33
C TYR A 430 -20.55 -8.68 3.44
N ILE A 431 -19.26 -8.42 3.63
CA ILE A 431 -18.76 -7.41 4.57
C ILE A 431 -17.85 -6.45 3.82
N MET A 432 -18.17 -5.16 3.89
CA MET A 432 -17.31 -4.11 3.34
C MET A 432 -16.34 -3.62 4.41
N THR A 433 -15.07 -3.50 4.07
CA THR A 433 -14.03 -3.01 4.99
C THR A 433 -13.05 -2.11 4.27
N THR A 434 -12.51 -1.11 4.96
CA THR A 434 -11.38 -0.32 4.48
C THR A 434 -10.07 -0.89 5.02
N TYR A 435 -8.98 -0.77 4.25
CA TYR A 435 -7.62 -1.11 4.67
C TYR A 435 -6.66 0.06 4.46
N SER A 436 -6.02 0.51 5.54
CA SER A 436 -5.05 1.62 5.53
C SER A 436 -3.60 1.18 5.34
N GLY A 437 -3.35 -0.09 5.05
CA GLY A 437 -2.00 -0.69 4.97
C GLY A 437 -1.54 -1.36 6.27
N ASN A 438 -2.19 -1.05 7.38
CA ASN A 438 -1.91 -1.62 8.70
C ASN A 438 -3.14 -1.57 9.63
N HIS A 439 -4.36 -1.40 9.11
CA HIS A 439 -5.56 -1.42 9.93
C HIS A 439 -6.79 -1.64 9.06
N TYR A 440 -7.68 -2.53 9.51
CA TYR A 440 -8.99 -2.75 8.92
C TYR A 440 -10.06 -2.01 9.72
N ARG A 441 -10.97 -1.31 9.03
CA ARG A 441 -12.15 -0.69 9.66
C ARG A 441 -13.41 -1.06 8.89
N LEU A 442 -14.51 -1.26 9.61
CA LEU A 442 -15.76 -1.72 9.03
C LEU A 442 -16.43 -0.58 8.26
N ILE A 443 -16.88 -0.85 7.03
CA ILE A 443 -17.65 0.10 6.24
C ILE A 443 -19.13 -0.22 6.41
N THR A 444 -19.90 0.80 6.77
CA THR A 444 -21.35 0.70 6.87
C THR A 444 -22.00 1.39 5.67
N TYR A 445 -23.18 0.90 5.28
CA TYR A 445 -24.00 1.51 4.24
C TYR A 445 -25.45 1.61 4.73
N SER A 446 -26.00 2.83 4.76
CA SER A 446 -27.34 3.08 5.32
C SER A 446 -27.52 2.54 6.74
N ARG A 447 -26.43 2.55 7.54
CA ARG A 447 -26.28 1.98 8.90
C ARG A 447 -26.17 0.45 8.98
N ASN A 448 -26.31 -0.28 7.88
CA ASN A 448 -26.09 -1.73 7.85
C ASN A 448 -24.59 -2.04 7.79
N LYS A 449 -24.18 -3.14 8.42
CA LYS A 449 -22.79 -3.58 8.58
C LYS A 449 -22.49 -4.93 7.90
N LEU A 450 -23.54 -5.71 7.66
CA LEU A 450 -23.53 -7.02 7.04
C LEU A 450 -24.63 -7.01 5.97
N PHE A 451 -24.33 -7.55 4.79
CA PHE A 451 -25.20 -7.41 3.62
C PHE A 451 -25.46 -8.76 2.98
N VAL A 452 -26.67 -9.01 2.50
CA VAL A 452 -26.87 -10.01 1.44
C VAL A 452 -26.60 -9.37 0.08
N PHE A 453 -26.50 -10.17 -1.00
CA PHE A 453 -26.14 -9.65 -2.32
C PHE A 453 -27.06 -8.52 -2.81
N SER A 454 -28.37 -8.64 -2.60
CA SER A 454 -29.34 -7.62 -3.03
C SER A 454 -29.12 -6.27 -2.33
N GLU A 455 -28.66 -6.28 -1.07
CA GLU A 455 -28.43 -5.09 -0.24
C GLU A 455 -27.09 -4.39 -0.53
N LEU A 456 -26.20 -5.01 -1.30
CA LEU A 456 -24.95 -4.36 -1.69
C LEU A 456 -25.25 -3.13 -2.59
N PRO A 457 -24.59 -1.98 -2.35
CA PRO A 457 -24.76 -0.80 -3.19
C PRO A 457 -24.45 -1.11 -4.67
N TYR A 458 -25.24 -0.55 -5.59
CA TYR A 458 -25.04 -0.76 -7.02
C TYR A 458 -23.62 -0.40 -7.47
N SER A 459 -23.14 0.76 -7.00
CA SER A 459 -21.77 1.25 -7.25
C SER A 459 -20.66 0.27 -6.81
N VAL A 460 -20.85 -0.46 -5.71
CA VAL A 460 -19.91 -1.49 -5.24
C VAL A 460 -19.99 -2.73 -6.12
N LYS A 461 -21.19 -3.17 -6.48
CA LYS A 461 -21.39 -4.32 -7.37
C LYS A 461 -20.69 -4.11 -8.71
N VAL A 462 -20.88 -2.92 -9.29
CA VAL A 462 -20.24 -2.42 -10.51
C VAL A 462 -18.70 -2.38 -10.35
N LEU A 463 -18.20 -1.84 -9.23
CA LEU A 463 -16.76 -1.78 -8.95
C LEU A 463 -16.11 -3.17 -8.89
N VAL A 464 -16.79 -4.14 -8.26
CA VAL A 464 -16.35 -5.54 -8.21
C VAL A 464 -16.28 -6.16 -9.60
N ILE A 465 -17.32 -5.98 -10.43
CA ILE A 465 -17.33 -6.50 -11.80
C ILE A 465 -16.17 -5.93 -12.60
N ASN A 466 -15.94 -4.62 -12.48
CA ASN A 466 -14.90 -3.91 -13.23
C ASN A 466 -13.50 -4.31 -12.89
N LYS A 467 -13.23 -4.49 -11.60
CA LYS A 467 -11.88 -4.69 -11.14
C LYS A 467 -11.56 -6.17 -10.93
N CYS A 468 -12.49 -6.88 -10.32
CA CYS A 468 -12.25 -8.24 -9.84
C CYS A 468 -12.75 -9.32 -10.79
N MET A 469 -13.48 -8.94 -11.84
CA MET A 469 -13.96 -9.87 -12.87
C MET A 469 -13.54 -9.45 -14.30
N GLU A 470 -12.58 -8.53 -14.40
CA GLU A 470 -12.09 -7.96 -15.68
C GLU A 470 -11.48 -9.04 -16.62
N LYS A 471 -10.95 -10.12 -16.04
CA LYS A 471 -10.31 -11.23 -16.78
C LYS A 471 -11.09 -12.54 -16.74
N ASN A 472 -12.35 -12.53 -16.32
CA ASN A 472 -13.12 -13.75 -16.04
C ASN A 472 -12.36 -14.71 -15.10
N ALA A 473 -11.63 -14.15 -14.13
CA ALA A 473 -10.76 -14.86 -13.21
C ALA A 473 -10.77 -14.15 -11.85
N GLY A 474 -10.34 -14.83 -10.79
CA GLY A 474 -10.36 -14.29 -9.42
C GLY A 474 -11.57 -14.79 -8.61
N ALA A 475 -11.53 -14.55 -7.29
CA ALA A 475 -12.49 -15.13 -6.36
C ALA A 475 -13.93 -14.67 -6.62
N PHE A 476 -14.12 -13.40 -7.02
CA PHE A 476 -15.43 -12.85 -7.35
C PHE A 476 -16.03 -13.44 -8.62
N ASN A 477 -15.20 -13.90 -9.57
CA ASN A 477 -15.68 -14.59 -10.76
C ASN A 477 -16.28 -15.97 -10.44
N LEU A 478 -16.02 -16.53 -9.26
CA LEU A 478 -16.63 -17.76 -8.78
C LEU A 478 -17.99 -17.51 -8.13
N ILE A 479 -18.45 -16.26 -7.96
CA ILE A 479 -19.70 -15.98 -7.25
C ILE A 479 -20.85 -15.87 -8.25
N LYS A 480 -21.86 -16.74 -8.12
CA LYS A 480 -22.96 -16.83 -9.08
C LYS A 480 -23.73 -15.51 -9.25
N ASP A 481 -24.04 -14.83 -8.15
CA ASP A 481 -24.80 -13.57 -8.20
C ASP A 481 -24.06 -12.47 -8.97
N PHE A 482 -22.72 -12.46 -8.88
CA PHE A 482 -21.88 -11.54 -9.64
C PHE A 482 -21.78 -11.94 -11.12
N GLN A 483 -21.70 -13.23 -11.44
CA GLN A 483 -21.79 -13.72 -12.82
C GLN A 483 -23.13 -13.33 -13.45
N ASP A 484 -24.24 -13.57 -12.74
CA ASP A 484 -25.59 -13.28 -13.21
C ASP A 484 -25.79 -11.75 -13.37
N LEU A 485 -25.27 -10.93 -12.45
CA LEU A 485 -25.27 -9.47 -12.61
C LEU A 485 -24.41 -9.01 -13.80
N LYS A 486 -23.22 -9.58 -13.99
CA LYS A 486 -22.34 -9.28 -15.13
C LYS A 486 -23.06 -9.51 -16.46
N VAL A 487 -23.79 -10.63 -16.59
CA VAL A 487 -24.63 -10.95 -17.75
C VAL A 487 -25.79 -9.96 -17.90
N ARG A 488 -26.49 -9.60 -16.80
CA ARG A 488 -27.60 -8.61 -16.83
C ARG A 488 -27.12 -7.23 -17.29
N LEU A 489 -25.91 -6.83 -16.95
CA LEU A 489 -25.28 -5.59 -17.39
C LEU A 489 -24.77 -5.66 -18.84
N GLY A 490 -25.02 -6.77 -19.54
CA GLY A 490 -24.62 -6.96 -20.93
C GLY A 490 -23.12 -7.12 -21.14
N VAL A 491 -22.34 -7.34 -20.07
CA VAL A 491 -20.90 -7.61 -20.18
C VAL A 491 -20.77 -9.08 -20.56
N GLU A 492 -20.44 -9.36 -21.83
CA GLU A 492 -20.34 -10.73 -22.35
C GLU A 492 -19.37 -11.57 -21.49
N ASN A 493 -19.80 -12.77 -21.13
CA ASN A 493 -18.88 -13.82 -20.75
C ASN A 493 -18.24 -14.29 -22.05
N ASP A 494 -16.91 -14.15 -22.20
CA ASP A 494 -16.13 -14.68 -23.34
C ASP A 494 -16.25 -16.23 -23.49
N SER A 495 -17.14 -16.89 -22.74
CA SER A 495 -17.28 -18.34 -22.68
C SER A 495 -18.37 -18.93 -23.58
N ASP A 496 -19.27 -18.15 -24.18
CA ASP A 496 -20.40 -18.72 -24.95
C ASP A 496 -20.64 -18.13 -26.36
N SER A 497 -19.70 -17.38 -26.92
CA SER A 497 -19.69 -17.05 -28.35
C SER A 497 -18.60 -17.82 -29.10
N ASP A 498 -19.06 -18.90 -29.70
CA ASP A 498 -18.44 -19.60 -30.82
C ASP A 498 -17.16 -20.43 -30.55
N SER A 499 -17.27 -21.70 -30.93
CA SER A 499 -16.18 -22.63 -31.11
C SER A 499 -15.14 -22.06 -32.08
N GLY A 500 -14.18 -21.27 -31.58
CA GLY A 500 -13.17 -20.66 -32.43
C GLY A 500 -12.34 -19.53 -31.84
N SER A 501 -11.88 -19.61 -30.58
CA SER A 501 -10.57 -19.12 -30.07
C SER A 501 -10.61 -18.76 -28.58
N VAL A 502 -10.35 -19.76 -27.74
CA VAL A 502 -9.88 -19.50 -26.36
C VAL A 502 -8.40 -19.13 -26.47
N ASP A 503 -8.10 -17.83 -26.59
CA ASP A 503 -6.75 -17.31 -26.37
C ASP A 503 -6.67 -16.88 -24.91
N SER A 504 -6.30 -17.83 -24.06
CA SER A 504 -6.02 -17.57 -22.66
C SER A 504 -4.91 -16.53 -22.55
N ALA A 505 -4.83 -15.73 -21.48
CA ALA A 505 -3.71 -14.80 -21.29
C ALA A 505 -2.32 -15.48 -21.32
N ALA A 506 -2.26 -16.82 -21.27
CA ALA A 506 -1.04 -17.60 -21.50
C ALA A 506 -0.51 -17.49 -22.95
N ASP A 507 -1.36 -17.19 -23.93
CA ASP A 507 -1.00 -17.07 -25.34
C ASP A 507 -0.51 -15.66 -25.73
N LEU A 508 -0.57 -14.70 -24.79
CA LEU A 508 -0.12 -13.33 -25.01
C LEU A 508 1.32 -13.10 -24.56
N PHE A 509 1.85 -13.86 -23.60
CA PHE A 509 3.20 -13.68 -23.08
C PHE A 509 3.77 -14.94 -22.41
N ASP A 510 5.10 -15.05 -22.39
CA ASP A 510 5.85 -16.00 -21.58
C ASP A 510 6.05 -15.43 -20.17
N LYS A 511 5.72 -16.22 -19.14
CA LYS A 511 5.86 -15.81 -17.73
C LYS A 511 7.32 -15.66 -17.29
N ASP A 512 8.24 -16.28 -18.03
CA ASP A 512 9.68 -16.31 -17.74
C ASP A 512 10.42 -15.05 -18.23
N VAL A 513 9.72 -14.13 -18.90
CA VAL A 513 10.27 -12.86 -19.40
C VAL A 513 9.31 -11.73 -19.01
N VAL A 514 9.75 -10.84 -18.12
CA VAL A 514 8.97 -9.70 -17.64
C VAL A 514 9.74 -8.41 -17.90
N PHE A 515 9.09 -7.46 -18.58
CA PHE A 515 9.58 -6.09 -18.74
C PHE A 515 8.64 -5.10 -18.08
N THR A 516 9.23 -4.12 -17.42
CA THR A 516 8.50 -3.09 -16.67
C THR A 516 8.80 -1.74 -17.29
N PHE A 517 7.75 -0.98 -17.60
CA PHE A 517 7.86 0.30 -18.28
C PHE A 517 6.88 1.34 -17.72
N TYR A 518 7.25 2.59 -17.89
CA TYR A 518 6.51 3.80 -17.51
C TYR A 518 7.20 5.04 -18.13
N GLU A 519 6.53 6.19 -18.13
CA GLU A 519 6.98 7.48 -18.68
C GLU A 519 8.46 7.80 -18.38
N ASN A 520 8.91 7.58 -17.13
CA ASN A 520 10.27 7.96 -16.70
C ASN A 520 11.27 6.80 -16.63
N SER A 521 10.95 5.63 -17.22
CA SER A 521 11.79 4.42 -17.18
C SER A 521 13.26 4.68 -17.45
N SER A 522 14.17 4.11 -16.65
CA SER A 522 15.60 4.27 -16.91
C SER A 522 16.02 3.60 -18.21
N LYS A 523 16.88 4.29 -18.98
CA LYS A 523 17.51 3.75 -20.18
C LYS A 523 18.78 2.94 -19.90
N ALA A 524 19.33 3.05 -18.69
CA ALA A 524 20.63 2.45 -18.35
C ALA A 524 20.60 0.92 -18.20
N PRO A 525 19.59 0.30 -17.55
CA PRO A 525 19.56 -1.15 -17.38
C PRO A 525 19.34 -1.88 -18.70
N LYS A 526 20.07 -2.98 -18.91
CA LYS A 526 19.81 -3.93 -19.99
C LYS A 526 18.40 -4.54 -19.84
N PRO A 527 17.77 -5.05 -20.91
CA PRO A 527 16.51 -5.80 -20.78
C PRO A 527 16.65 -6.91 -19.73
N GLY A 528 15.68 -7.02 -18.82
CA GLY A 528 15.67 -8.04 -17.75
C GLY A 528 16.46 -7.67 -16.50
N LYS A 529 17.04 -6.47 -16.47
CA LYS A 529 17.81 -5.93 -15.34
C LYS A 529 17.26 -4.60 -14.82
N GLY A 530 16.14 -4.12 -15.38
CA GLY A 530 15.41 -3.00 -14.81
C GLY A 530 14.66 -3.41 -13.53
N SER A 531 14.30 -2.43 -12.71
CA SER A 531 13.48 -2.67 -11.51
C SER A 531 12.18 -3.40 -11.87
N GLY A 532 11.91 -4.53 -11.22
CA GLY A 532 10.74 -5.37 -11.48
C GLY A 532 10.79 -6.15 -12.80
N GLU A 533 11.96 -6.26 -13.45
CA GLU A 533 12.14 -7.07 -14.67
C GLU A 533 12.84 -8.40 -14.39
N THR A 534 12.52 -9.41 -15.19
CA THR A 534 13.19 -10.71 -15.13
C THR A 534 13.31 -11.31 -16.53
N ILE A 535 14.40 -12.04 -16.77
CA ILE A 535 14.58 -12.89 -17.95
C ILE A 535 15.18 -14.20 -17.47
N ALA A 536 14.48 -15.32 -17.68
CA ALA A 536 15.05 -16.64 -17.44
C ALA A 536 16.28 -16.87 -18.33
N GLN A 537 17.27 -17.59 -17.80
CA GLN A 537 18.58 -17.77 -18.44
C GLN A 537 18.49 -18.29 -19.90
N LYS A 538 17.48 -19.13 -20.21
CA LYS A 538 17.22 -19.63 -21.58
C LYS A 538 16.95 -18.53 -22.61
N PHE A 539 16.57 -17.32 -22.18
CA PHE A 539 16.23 -16.18 -23.04
C PHE A 539 17.25 -15.03 -22.95
N SER A 540 18.41 -15.22 -22.33
CA SER A 540 19.35 -14.11 -22.06
C SER A 540 19.95 -13.46 -23.32
N GLY A 541 19.96 -14.16 -24.46
CA GLY A 541 20.43 -13.62 -25.75
C GLY A 541 19.35 -12.96 -26.60
N ASP A 542 18.08 -13.15 -26.24
CA ASP A 542 16.95 -12.93 -27.14
C ASP A 542 16.60 -11.47 -27.37
N PHE A 543 17.06 -10.57 -26.49
CA PHE A 543 16.65 -9.17 -26.43
C PHE A 543 17.76 -8.19 -26.80
N THR A 544 18.83 -8.68 -27.43
CA THR A 544 19.96 -7.83 -27.89
C THR A 544 19.49 -6.75 -28.87
N LYS A 545 18.54 -7.08 -29.76
CA LYS A 545 17.92 -6.13 -30.69
C LYS A 545 17.06 -5.07 -29.98
N LEU A 546 16.32 -5.48 -28.95
CA LEU A 546 15.52 -4.55 -28.13
C LEU A 546 16.44 -3.58 -27.37
N GLN A 547 17.54 -4.09 -26.80
CA GLN A 547 18.53 -3.28 -26.10
C GLN A 547 19.16 -2.19 -27.00
N ALA A 548 19.33 -2.47 -28.29
CA ALA A 548 19.89 -1.51 -29.23
C ALA A 548 18.96 -0.31 -29.53
N ILE A 549 17.69 -0.39 -29.14
CA ILE A 549 16.70 0.68 -29.33
C ILE A 549 16.74 1.61 -28.13
N ASP A 550 17.21 2.84 -28.33
CA ASP A 550 17.28 3.84 -27.25
C ASP A 550 15.88 4.18 -26.71
N ASN A 551 15.80 4.33 -25.38
CA ASN A 551 14.58 4.58 -24.61
C ASN A 551 13.43 3.59 -24.88
N TRP A 552 13.72 2.33 -25.22
CA TRP A 552 12.67 1.38 -25.62
C TRP A 552 11.55 1.22 -24.59
N ARG A 553 11.86 1.25 -23.28
CA ARG A 553 10.84 1.19 -22.21
C ARG A 553 9.89 2.39 -22.27
N ARG A 554 10.42 3.61 -22.35
CA ARG A 554 9.61 4.84 -22.39
C ARG A 554 8.74 4.88 -23.64
N LYS A 555 9.27 4.41 -24.78
CA LYS A 555 8.55 4.34 -26.05
C LYS A 555 7.32 3.43 -26.03
N LEU A 556 7.29 2.43 -25.14
CA LEU A 556 6.11 1.59 -24.93
C LEU A 556 4.95 2.37 -24.29
N ASP A 557 5.25 3.36 -23.47
CA ASP A 557 4.28 4.13 -22.67
C ASP A 557 3.38 5.06 -23.53
N ASP A 558 2.12 5.23 -23.11
CA ASP A 558 1.12 6.04 -23.82
C ASP A 558 1.49 7.54 -23.87
N THR A 559 2.34 7.99 -22.96
CA THR A 559 2.89 9.35 -22.90
C THR A 559 3.91 9.64 -24.00
N TRP A 560 4.52 8.62 -24.60
CA TRP A 560 5.59 8.84 -25.55
C TRP A 560 5.07 9.60 -26.78
N CYS A 561 5.62 10.79 -27.02
CA CYS A 561 5.23 11.62 -28.14
C CYS A 561 5.74 11.01 -29.46
N ALA A 562 4.82 10.40 -30.20
CA ALA A 562 5.03 9.86 -31.53
C ALA A 562 3.75 10.12 -32.33
N PRO A 563 3.69 11.24 -33.07
CA PRO A 563 2.43 11.67 -33.65
C PRO A 563 1.80 10.65 -34.60
N PHE A 564 0.48 10.50 -34.53
CA PHE A 564 -0.30 9.61 -35.39
C PHE A 564 -1.64 10.27 -35.73
N THR A 565 -2.32 9.77 -36.75
CA THR A 565 -3.64 10.22 -37.15
C THR A 565 -4.70 9.22 -36.70
N LEU A 566 -5.75 9.70 -36.03
CA LEU A 566 -6.90 8.92 -35.60
C LEU A 566 -8.13 9.84 -35.55
N ASP A 567 -9.29 9.34 -35.98
CA ASP A 567 -10.51 10.16 -36.17
C ASP A 567 -10.29 11.42 -37.02
N ASP A 568 -9.56 11.29 -38.14
CA ASP A 568 -9.21 12.42 -39.03
C ASP A 568 -8.43 13.57 -38.38
N HIS A 569 -7.90 13.35 -37.17
CA HIS A 569 -7.15 14.33 -36.40
C HIS A 569 -5.75 13.83 -36.06
N ARG A 570 -4.80 14.76 -35.92
CA ARG A 570 -3.41 14.41 -35.59
C ARG A 570 -3.15 14.54 -34.10
N TRP A 571 -2.68 13.47 -33.46
CA TRP A 571 -2.45 13.40 -32.01
C TRP A 571 -0.96 13.31 -31.72
N ASN A 572 -0.50 13.93 -30.65
CA ASN A 572 0.94 13.95 -30.31
C ASN A 572 1.40 12.67 -29.59
N SER A 573 0.54 12.12 -28.74
CA SER A 573 0.74 10.86 -28.02
C SER A 573 -0.59 10.12 -27.87
N ALA A 574 -0.55 8.84 -27.48
CA ALA A 574 -1.78 8.08 -27.20
C ALA A 574 -2.53 8.69 -26.01
N GLU A 575 -1.81 9.25 -25.03
CA GLU A 575 -2.40 9.95 -23.90
C GLU A 575 -3.17 11.21 -24.32
N HIS A 576 -2.68 12.02 -25.26
CA HIS A 576 -3.44 13.19 -25.76
C HIS A 576 -4.79 12.78 -26.32
N TYR A 577 -4.82 11.71 -27.14
CA TYR A 577 -6.06 11.16 -27.67
C TYR A 577 -7.00 10.69 -26.55
N LEU A 578 -6.49 9.91 -25.61
CA LEU A 578 -7.27 9.36 -24.49
C LEU A 578 -7.85 10.41 -23.54
N LEU A 579 -7.12 11.50 -23.33
CA LEU A 579 -7.60 12.61 -22.50
C LEU A 579 -8.65 13.42 -23.25
N GLY A 580 -8.46 13.64 -24.55
CA GLY A 580 -9.44 14.29 -25.39
C GLY A 580 -10.72 13.48 -25.55
N SER A 581 -10.61 12.18 -25.84
CA SER A 581 -11.75 11.34 -26.22
C SER A 581 -12.82 11.24 -25.13
N GLN A 582 -12.46 11.52 -23.87
CA GLN A 582 -13.39 11.75 -22.75
C GLN A 582 -14.45 12.82 -23.01
N TYR A 583 -14.26 13.71 -23.99
CA TYR A 583 -15.14 14.84 -24.28
C TYR A 583 -15.69 14.80 -25.73
N LYS A 584 -15.39 13.76 -26.48
CA LYS A 584 -15.61 13.65 -27.93
C LYS A 584 -17.09 13.82 -28.33
N LYS A 585 -18.04 13.38 -27.49
CA LYS A 585 -19.48 13.46 -27.79
C LYS A 585 -20.11 14.75 -27.28
N GLY A 586 -19.88 15.09 -26.01
CA GLY A 586 -20.54 16.22 -25.34
C GLY A 586 -19.88 17.57 -25.63
N PHE A 587 -18.56 17.60 -25.79
CA PHE A 587 -17.78 18.82 -25.98
C PHE A 587 -16.70 18.66 -27.07
N PRO A 588 -17.11 18.44 -28.34
CA PRO A 588 -16.18 18.19 -29.44
C PRO A 588 -15.15 19.30 -29.64
N ASP A 589 -15.52 20.57 -29.42
CA ASP A 589 -14.57 21.69 -29.51
C ASP A 589 -13.44 21.59 -28.47
N PHE A 590 -13.75 21.09 -27.26
CA PHE A 590 -12.74 20.87 -26.22
C PHE A 590 -11.92 19.62 -26.49
N TYR A 591 -12.54 18.54 -26.98
CA TYR A 591 -11.85 17.35 -27.48
C TYR A 591 -10.75 17.72 -28.49
N LEU A 592 -11.07 18.58 -29.46
CA LEU A 592 -10.11 19.00 -30.49
C LEU A 592 -8.95 19.83 -29.94
N GLN A 593 -9.06 20.44 -28.76
CA GLN A 593 -7.92 21.13 -28.14
C GLN A 593 -6.78 20.17 -27.78
N PHE A 594 -7.05 18.87 -27.63
CA PHE A 594 -6.01 17.86 -27.38
C PHE A 594 -5.34 17.39 -28.68
N SER A 595 -5.93 17.65 -29.84
CA SER A 595 -5.35 17.37 -31.15
C SER A 595 -4.31 18.44 -31.51
N LEU A 596 -3.23 18.03 -32.17
CA LEU A 596 -2.20 18.91 -32.73
C LEU A 596 -2.78 19.89 -33.74
N ASP A 597 -3.92 19.58 -34.35
CA ASP A 597 -4.62 20.45 -35.31
C ASP A 597 -5.09 21.77 -34.67
N SER A 598 -5.28 21.80 -33.35
CA SER A 598 -5.66 23.00 -32.60
C SER A 598 -4.50 23.96 -32.32
N GLU A 599 -3.26 23.49 -32.47
CA GLU A 599 -2.04 24.17 -32.04
C GLU A 599 -2.03 24.67 -30.58
N SER A 600 -2.95 24.17 -29.75
CA SER A 600 -3.08 24.55 -28.35
C SER A 600 -1.85 24.13 -27.52
N GLU A 601 -1.73 24.65 -26.30
CA GLU A 601 -0.73 24.15 -25.34
C GLU A 601 -1.10 22.74 -24.83
N ILE A 602 -2.41 22.43 -24.78
CA ILE A 602 -2.95 21.13 -24.36
C ILE A 602 -2.50 20.03 -25.33
N SER A 603 -2.38 20.32 -26.62
CA SER A 603 -2.02 19.30 -27.64
C SER A 603 -0.51 19.01 -27.74
N LYS A 604 0.33 19.79 -27.07
CA LYS A 604 1.80 19.73 -27.22
C LYS A 604 2.50 19.05 -26.05
N ASP A 605 1.91 19.09 -24.86
CA ASP A 605 2.53 18.64 -23.62
C ASP A 605 1.56 17.80 -22.78
N ASN A 606 1.96 16.56 -22.48
CA ASN A 606 1.13 15.62 -21.71
C ASN A 606 0.76 16.15 -20.33
N LYS A 607 1.64 16.92 -19.65
CA LYS A 607 1.33 17.48 -18.33
C LYS A 607 0.22 18.52 -18.42
N THR A 608 0.30 19.39 -19.42
CA THR A 608 -0.73 20.38 -19.71
C THR A 608 -2.05 19.72 -20.10
N ALA A 609 -2.00 18.64 -20.90
CA ALA A 609 -3.16 17.82 -21.24
C ALA A 609 -3.82 17.21 -19.99
N ARG A 610 -3.02 16.62 -19.08
CA ARG A 610 -3.50 16.07 -17.80
C ARG A 610 -4.16 17.14 -16.94
N ILE A 611 -3.56 18.32 -16.83
CA ILE A 611 -4.15 19.44 -16.08
C ILE A 611 -5.48 19.85 -16.70
N ALA A 612 -5.58 19.96 -18.03
CA ALA A 612 -6.83 20.30 -18.70
C ALA A 612 -7.93 19.24 -18.45
N ALA A 613 -7.56 17.96 -18.41
CA ALA A 613 -8.47 16.85 -18.12
C ALA A 613 -8.74 16.61 -16.62
N SER A 614 -8.01 17.27 -15.72
CA SER A 614 -8.18 17.16 -14.26
C SER A 614 -9.51 17.73 -13.78
N GLU A 615 -9.95 17.37 -12.56
CA GLU A 615 -11.25 17.79 -12.01
C GLU A 615 -11.48 19.30 -12.00
N THR A 616 -10.42 20.09 -11.81
CA THR A 616 -10.51 21.56 -11.75
C THR A 616 -10.10 22.25 -13.05
N GLY A 617 -9.37 21.55 -13.93
CA GLY A 617 -8.82 22.16 -15.15
C GLY A 617 -7.82 23.28 -14.86
N LYS A 618 -7.33 23.44 -13.62
CA LYS A 618 -6.63 24.64 -13.16
C LYS A 618 -5.13 24.40 -13.00
N THR A 619 -4.31 25.27 -13.57
CA THR A 619 -2.85 25.24 -13.39
C THR A 619 -2.44 25.72 -11.99
N LYS A 620 -1.19 25.46 -11.60
CA LYS A 620 -0.65 25.93 -10.30
C LYS A 620 -0.64 27.46 -10.19
N GLU A 621 -0.49 28.14 -11.32
CA GLU A 621 -0.49 29.61 -11.46
C GLU A 621 -1.92 30.19 -11.49
N GLY A 622 -2.93 29.32 -11.47
CA GLY A 622 -4.33 29.70 -11.35
C GLY A 622 -5.07 29.88 -12.67
N ARG A 623 -4.44 29.60 -13.82
CA ARG A 623 -5.10 29.63 -15.14
C ARG A 623 -6.05 28.45 -15.28
N ILE A 624 -7.23 28.70 -15.85
CA ILE A 624 -8.23 27.67 -16.12
C ILE A 624 -8.07 27.22 -17.58
N LEU A 625 -7.76 25.93 -17.77
CA LEU A 625 -7.64 25.28 -19.08
C LEU A 625 -8.96 24.62 -19.53
N ARG A 626 -9.84 24.26 -18.59
CA ARG A 626 -11.16 23.67 -18.86
C ARG A 626 -12.24 24.43 -18.10
N ASP A 627 -13.26 24.92 -18.82
CA ASP A 627 -14.44 25.53 -18.20
C ASP A 627 -15.19 24.47 -17.38
N LYS A 628 -15.71 24.84 -16.20
CA LYS A 628 -16.46 23.95 -15.30
C LYS A 628 -17.69 23.30 -15.98
N LYS A 629 -18.25 23.92 -17.01
CA LYS A 629 -19.37 23.37 -17.79
C LYS A 629 -18.97 22.22 -18.69
N VAL A 630 -17.69 22.13 -19.08
CA VAL A 630 -17.17 21.06 -19.93
C VAL A 630 -16.98 19.83 -19.05
N VAL A 631 -17.91 18.89 -19.11
CA VAL A 631 -17.87 17.63 -18.36
C VAL A 631 -17.55 16.46 -19.27
N LYS A 632 -17.03 15.38 -18.70
CA LYS A 632 -16.73 14.16 -19.46
C LYS A 632 -18.02 13.53 -19.97
N ASP A 633 -17.93 12.85 -21.10
CA ASP A 633 -19.02 12.06 -21.64
C ASP A 633 -19.42 10.99 -20.63
N ALA A 634 -20.71 10.93 -20.29
CA ALA A 634 -21.23 9.99 -19.28
C ALA A 634 -20.83 8.54 -19.60
N ASP A 635 -20.85 8.19 -20.90
CA ASP A 635 -20.57 6.86 -21.41
C ASP A 635 -19.09 6.45 -21.44
N TYR A 636 -18.16 7.40 -21.24
CA TYR A 636 -16.75 7.12 -21.48
C TYR A 636 -16.19 6.05 -20.51
N PHE A 637 -16.63 6.09 -19.26
CA PHE A 637 -16.29 5.11 -18.23
C PHE A 637 -17.48 4.20 -17.85
N GLU A 638 -18.60 4.28 -18.57
CA GLU A 638 -19.73 3.39 -18.36
C GLU A 638 -19.37 1.95 -18.69
N LEU A 639 -20.07 1.03 -18.02
CA LEU A 639 -19.87 -0.40 -18.21
C LEU A 639 -20.81 -0.96 -19.25
N GLY A 640 -20.27 -1.85 -20.06
CA GLY A 640 -21.00 -2.60 -21.04
C GLY A 640 -20.07 -3.45 -21.89
N PRO A 641 -20.59 -4.21 -22.86
CA PRO A 641 -19.81 -5.09 -23.73
C PRO A 641 -18.79 -4.34 -24.58
N LYS A 642 -18.93 -3.02 -24.72
CA LYS A 642 -18.01 -2.13 -25.42
C LYS A 642 -17.64 -0.95 -24.53
N GLN A 643 -16.80 -1.21 -23.52
CA GLN A 643 -16.27 -0.14 -22.67
C GLN A 643 -15.48 0.85 -23.52
N ARG A 644 -16.01 2.06 -23.65
CA ARG A 644 -15.47 3.06 -24.55
C ARG A 644 -14.03 3.43 -24.22
N SER A 645 -13.68 3.63 -22.95
CA SER A 645 -12.31 3.94 -22.53
C SER A 645 -11.27 2.87 -22.95
N VAL A 646 -11.66 1.59 -22.94
CA VAL A 646 -10.77 0.48 -23.34
C VAL A 646 -10.61 0.47 -24.86
N GLU A 647 -11.70 0.68 -25.59
CA GLU A 647 -11.70 0.72 -27.05
C GLU A 647 -10.92 1.91 -27.59
N GLU A 648 -11.14 3.11 -27.05
CA GLU A 648 -10.42 4.32 -27.46
C GLU A 648 -8.90 4.16 -27.17
N ARG A 649 -8.51 3.48 -26.09
CA ARG A 649 -7.11 3.12 -25.83
C ARG A 649 -6.56 2.14 -26.85
N ARG A 650 -7.30 1.08 -27.17
CA ARG A 650 -6.90 0.10 -28.17
C ARG A 650 -6.64 0.78 -29.52
N LEU A 651 -7.58 1.62 -29.98
CA LEU A 651 -7.46 2.37 -31.23
C LEU A 651 -6.24 3.31 -31.23
N ALA A 652 -6.00 4.02 -30.12
CA ALA A 652 -4.84 4.91 -30.00
C ALA A 652 -3.51 4.16 -30.04
N ILE A 653 -3.40 3.03 -29.33
CA ILE A 653 -2.19 2.21 -29.32
C ILE A 653 -1.96 1.57 -30.70
N GLU A 654 -3.01 1.05 -31.33
CA GLU A 654 -2.92 0.54 -32.71
C GLU A 654 -2.42 1.61 -33.67
N ALA A 655 -3.04 2.79 -33.69
CA ALA A 655 -2.63 3.89 -34.54
C ALA A 655 -1.18 4.33 -34.25
N LYS A 656 -0.79 4.46 -32.98
CA LYS A 656 0.59 4.78 -32.56
C LYS A 656 1.59 3.76 -33.12
N PHE A 657 1.37 2.48 -32.91
CA PHE A 657 2.32 1.42 -33.27
C PHE A 657 2.24 0.99 -34.74
N GLU A 658 1.14 1.22 -35.44
CA GLU A 658 1.01 0.90 -36.86
C GLU A 658 1.62 2.00 -37.75
N GLN A 659 1.39 3.27 -37.40
CA GLN A 659 1.83 4.40 -38.21
C GLN A 659 3.29 4.80 -37.96
N ASN A 660 3.85 4.46 -36.78
CA ASN A 660 5.25 4.70 -36.46
C ASN A 660 6.06 3.40 -36.60
N LEU A 661 6.70 3.19 -37.76
CA LEU A 661 7.40 1.94 -38.11
C LEU A 661 8.54 1.57 -37.13
N ASP A 662 9.21 2.55 -36.56
CA ASP A 662 10.25 2.34 -35.55
C ASP A 662 9.66 1.82 -34.22
N LEU A 663 8.50 2.34 -33.82
CA LEU A 663 7.76 1.84 -32.66
C LEU A 663 7.15 0.46 -32.93
N LYS A 664 6.63 0.22 -34.14
CA LYS A 664 6.17 -1.11 -34.57
C LYS A 664 7.26 -2.15 -34.37
N HIS A 665 8.44 -1.86 -34.92
CA HIS A 665 9.59 -2.73 -34.82
C HIS A 665 10.03 -2.92 -33.36
N LEU A 666 10.04 -1.85 -32.55
CA LEU A 666 10.32 -1.92 -31.12
C LEU A 666 9.37 -2.89 -30.41
N LEU A 667 8.06 -2.76 -30.62
CA LEU A 667 7.05 -3.60 -29.98
C LEU A 667 7.26 -5.08 -30.35
N GLN A 668 7.57 -5.36 -31.62
CA GLN A 668 7.94 -6.72 -32.07
C GLN A 668 9.21 -7.23 -31.39
N GLN A 669 10.22 -6.38 -31.15
CA GLN A 669 11.45 -6.77 -30.44
C GLN A 669 11.22 -7.07 -28.96
N THR A 670 10.06 -6.73 -28.38
CA THR A 670 9.68 -7.20 -27.04
C THR A 670 9.33 -8.70 -27.01
N LYS A 671 9.21 -9.34 -28.18
CA LYS A 671 8.86 -10.77 -28.34
C LYS A 671 7.63 -11.11 -27.48
N MET A 672 7.58 -12.29 -26.88
CA MET A 672 6.50 -12.70 -25.98
C MET A 672 6.72 -12.22 -24.53
N ALA A 673 7.48 -11.16 -24.28
CA ALA A 673 7.65 -10.67 -22.91
C ALA A 673 6.31 -10.22 -22.31
N LYS A 674 6.13 -10.49 -21.01
CA LYS A 674 5.06 -9.89 -20.21
C LYS A 674 5.38 -8.42 -19.99
N LEU A 675 4.55 -7.53 -20.52
CA LEU A 675 4.73 -6.09 -20.41
C LEU A 675 3.94 -5.56 -19.21
N MET A 676 4.66 -5.02 -18.22
CA MET A 676 4.12 -4.49 -16.97
C MET A 676 4.25 -2.97 -16.96
N HIS A 677 3.13 -2.26 -16.83
CA HIS A 677 3.13 -0.81 -16.63
C HIS A 677 3.32 -0.49 -15.15
N PHE A 678 4.32 0.34 -14.85
CA PHE A 678 4.62 0.79 -13.49
C PHE A 678 4.00 2.16 -13.21
N VAL A 679 3.31 2.27 -12.08
CA VAL A 679 2.82 3.53 -11.55
C VAL A 679 3.38 3.71 -10.15
N ARG A 680 3.88 4.90 -9.85
CA ARG A 680 4.50 5.17 -8.55
C ARG A 680 3.47 4.99 -7.43
N GLY A 681 3.87 4.28 -6.37
CA GLY A 681 3.00 4.02 -5.21
C GLY A 681 2.02 2.86 -5.41
N LEU A 682 2.09 2.16 -6.53
CA LEU A 682 1.17 1.07 -6.88
C LEU A 682 1.94 -0.16 -7.41
N PRO A 683 1.41 -1.38 -7.22
CA PRO A 683 1.96 -2.57 -7.86
C PRO A 683 1.91 -2.46 -9.40
N PRO A 684 2.95 -2.91 -10.13
CA PRO A 684 2.92 -2.93 -11.61
C PRO A 684 1.75 -3.75 -12.16
N VAL A 685 1.10 -3.26 -13.22
CA VAL A 685 -0.07 -3.90 -13.85
C VAL A 685 0.28 -4.39 -15.25
N ALA A 686 -0.16 -5.60 -15.63
CA ALA A 686 0.09 -6.13 -16.97
C ALA A 686 -0.71 -5.36 -18.04
N ASP A 687 -0.03 -4.82 -19.05
CA ASP A 687 -0.66 -4.12 -20.17
C ASP A 687 -1.10 -5.10 -21.27
N LEU A 688 -2.27 -5.72 -21.04
CA LEU A 688 -2.84 -6.71 -21.97
C LEU A 688 -3.21 -6.10 -23.32
N ILE A 689 -3.61 -4.84 -23.37
CA ILE A 689 -3.97 -4.17 -24.64
C ILE A 689 -2.72 -4.04 -25.51
N LEU A 690 -1.61 -3.55 -24.94
CA LEU A 690 -0.36 -3.42 -25.69
C LEU A 690 0.17 -4.77 -26.19
N MET A 691 0.02 -5.84 -25.39
CA MET A 691 0.40 -7.20 -25.81
C MET A 691 -0.53 -7.78 -26.89
N LYS A 692 -1.83 -7.45 -26.86
CA LYS A 692 -2.76 -7.80 -27.96
C LYS A 692 -2.40 -7.05 -29.24
N VAL A 693 -2.09 -5.75 -29.15
CA VAL A 693 -1.62 -4.96 -30.31
C VAL A 693 -0.30 -5.52 -30.84
N ARG A 694 0.63 -5.92 -29.97
CA ARG A 694 1.85 -6.62 -30.41
C ARG A 694 1.51 -7.84 -31.26
N LYS A 695 0.55 -8.66 -30.83
CA LYS A 695 0.12 -9.86 -31.56
C LYS A 695 -0.56 -9.53 -32.89
N SER A 696 -1.27 -8.41 -33.01
CA SER A 696 -1.90 -8.00 -34.28
C SER A 696 -0.92 -7.36 -35.27
N VAL A 697 0.17 -6.76 -34.78
CA VAL A 697 1.18 -6.09 -35.62
C VAL A 697 2.43 -6.93 -35.90
N THR A 698 2.54 -8.12 -35.31
CA THR A 698 3.58 -9.14 -35.55
C THR A 698 3.07 -10.17 -36.54
#